data_AF-A0A8W8N107-F1
#
_entry.id   AF-A0A8W8N107-F1
#
_cell.length_a   1.000
_cell.length_b   1.000
_cell.length_c   1.000
_cell.angle_alpha   90.00
_cell.angle_beta   90.00
_cell.angle_gamma   90.00
#
_symmetry.space_group_name_H-M   'P 1'
#
loop_
_entity.id
_entity.type
_entity.pdbx_description
1 polymer ?
#
loop_
_entity_poly.entity_id
_entity_poly.type
_entity_poly.pdbx_seq_one_letter_code
_entity_poly.pdbx_strand_id
1 'polypeptide(L)'
;MKRSLSVSLYVYLVYVPLANGNIDDIVKDAVQSVFLDGKDPGIARFSSAYLREIGPAPDFKQIPADRMVHGGIAPRPIGERGSGAARALARSGQSNAPDTCALLNDRSEKLSQASRTIAANPEIGSFQRAVSDPQILQSFERACRSYCYEMPKCDFSDPYRRTDGQCNNPINPLLGSSFTPQQRVVPNAYDNLIDAPRTRSVDNTPLPSARTVSNRVFQWTLRGMTPVSAKYSTFLTNHGQFINHDVISTPTETLPTNNPILDCCDPIGGSIKPEACFIIPVNTEERDPWFPPYQKCMHFVRQAGAPPLGCQTGVREQINERTSFVDGSMIYGSDSSRENQLREKSNGRLAEHIENLLPPHPQGCPAEIKATRDCFVAGDHRQSETPTLTVPHITWLRRHNLIADALRNATGITNDETLFQETKRIVIAELQHVTYNEFLPALLSDKTIKAFNLRSRRSGHVDNYNLFIDPRTINAFGVAAYRMGHSLVRNTVGHLGKGRPKTFPIYKHFEVPDLMYEGGYELMARWMSREPKSRSDRFLVDGIRNRLFENFNFMGPSVETPSLDLGALNVQRGRDHGIPSYNAYRQFCGLPKANFFAVTHGGLVNHSPQSARTLQQAYRHPDDIDLFAGGMSETPDKGSILGPTFQCLIAYQFSLYKQGDRFWYERKFQENPVAAFTKAELSQIKKVTYSKISVGPMYNLHINGSQGGEKVRQIICSSQKQRGAFCKQGHFRDSGEIPVDWACGGKKILPVSVLKLAVSKGAVSDPQILQSFERACRSYCYEMPKCDFSDPYRRTDGQCNNPINPLLGSSFTPQQRVVPNAYDNLPGHVVTGLPVDLRGHDPGQCQVLTFLTNHGQFINHDVISTPTETVGTFTSSFFANDDCGLLSK
;
A
#
# COMPACT_ATOMS: atom_id res chain seq x y z
N MET A 1 -38.95 20.98 60.79
CA MET A 1 -39.03 19.79 61.67
C MET A 1 -39.92 18.75 60.98
N LYS A 2 -39.30 17.75 60.36
CA LYS A 2 -39.29 16.34 60.78
C LYS A 2 -40.56 15.57 60.43
N ARG A 3 -40.48 14.76 59.37
CA ARG A 3 -40.70 13.30 59.42
C ARG A 3 -40.04 12.66 58.20
N SER A 4 -38.88 12.05 58.48
CA SER A 4 -38.11 11.20 57.58
C SER A 4 -38.74 9.80 57.61
N LEU A 5 -39.01 9.25 56.43
CA LEU A 5 -39.30 7.84 56.21
C LEU A 5 -38.04 7.22 55.61
N SER A 6 -37.22 6.57 56.46
CA SER A 6 -36.15 5.68 56.02
C SER A 6 -36.76 4.33 55.66
N VAL A 7 -36.70 3.96 54.38
CA VAL A 7 -36.90 2.59 53.92
C VAL A 7 -35.52 1.97 53.79
N SER A 8 -35.14 1.12 54.76
CA SER A 8 -33.95 0.29 54.69
C SER A 8 -34.19 -0.86 53.71
N LEU A 9 -33.64 -0.75 52.49
CA LEU A 9 -33.60 -1.86 51.55
C LEU A 9 -32.43 -2.79 51.94
N TYR A 10 -32.74 -3.91 52.59
CA TYR A 10 -31.76 -4.97 52.82
C TYR A 10 -31.44 -5.66 51.49
N VAL A 11 -30.32 -5.27 50.88
CA VAL A 11 -29.69 -6.05 49.81
C VAL A 11 -29.03 -7.26 50.49
N TYR A 12 -29.69 -8.41 50.45
CA TYR A 12 -29.03 -9.68 50.70
C TYR A 12 -28.05 -9.94 49.56
N LEU A 13 -26.80 -9.52 49.74
CA LEU A 13 -25.66 -10.11 49.04
C LEU A 13 -25.59 -11.56 49.51
N VAL A 14 -26.18 -12.47 48.73
CA VAL A 14 -25.90 -13.89 48.86
C VAL A 14 -24.45 -14.08 48.39
N TYR A 15 -23.52 -13.96 49.33
CA TYR A 15 -22.19 -14.55 49.18
C TYR A 15 -22.40 -16.07 49.17
N VAL A 16 -22.54 -16.64 47.97
CA VAL A 16 -22.21 -18.04 47.78
C VAL A 16 -20.69 -18.11 47.87
N PRO A 17 -20.10 -18.82 48.83
CA PRO A 17 -18.67 -19.10 48.79
C PRO A 17 -18.46 -20.11 47.66
N LEU A 18 -18.24 -19.61 46.44
CA LEU A 18 -17.69 -20.42 45.37
C LEU A 18 -16.27 -20.79 45.81
N ALA A 19 -15.93 -22.06 45.70
CA ALA A 19 -14.57 -22.55 45.90
C ALA A 19 -13.62 -21.64 45.10
N ASN A 20 -12.61 -21.09 45.74
CA ASN A 20 -11.57 -20.34 45.05
C ASN A 20 -10.72 -21.33 44.25
N GLY A 21 -11.14 -21.67 43.03
CA GLY A 21 -10.19 -22.12 42.02
C GLY A 21 -9.20 -20.99 41.81
N ASN A 22 -7.92 -21.29 41.98
CA ASN A 22 -6.87 -20.35 41.71
C ASN A 22 -6.93 -20.00 40.20
N ILE A 23 -7.15 -18.72 39.86
CA ILE A 23 -7.23 -18.25 38.46
C ILE A 23 -6.02 -18.73 37.66
N ASP A 24 -4.84 -18.82 38.29
CA ASP A 24 -3.64 -19.35 37.65
C ASP A 24 -3.76 -20.81 37.26
N ASP A 25 -4.41 -21.64 38.09
CA ASP A 25 -4.61 -23.06 37.81
C ASP A 25 -5.66 -23.24 36.69
N ILE A 26 -6.76 -22.47 36.73
CA ILE A 26 -7.78 -22.46 35.67
C ILE A 26 -7.16 -22.14 34.31
N VAL A 27 -6.36 -21.08 34.25
CA VAL A 27 -5.72 -20.64 33.00
C VAL A 27 -4.67 -21.63 32.55
N LYS A 28 -3.83 -22.12 33.47
CA LYS A 28 -2.80 -23.11 33.16
C LYS A 28 -3.39 -24.41 32.63
N ASP A 29 -4.45 -24.93 33.26
CA ASP A 29 -5.13 -26.16 32.82
C ASP A 29 -5.78 -25.97 31.44
N ALA A 30 -6.40 -24.81 31.20
CA ALA A 30 -6.98 -24.48 29.90
C ALA A 30 -5.92 -24.41 28.78
N VAL A 31 -4.73 -23.86 29.06
CA VAL A 31 -3.62 -23.81 28.10
C VAL A 31 -2.99 -25.19 27.91
N GLN A 32 -2.74 -25.92 29.00
CA GLN A 32 -2.13 -27.25 28.93
C GLN A 32 -3.01 -28.26 28.18
N SER A 33 -4.32 -28.24 28.40
CA SER A 33 -5.24 -29.14 27.71
C SER A 33 -5.25 -28.96 26.18
N VAL A 34 -4.99 -27.77 25.66
CA VAL A 34 -4.97 -27.54 24.19
C VAL A 34 -3.60 -27.74 23.56
N PHE A 35 -2.51 -27.55 24.31
CA PHE A 35 -1.14 -27.68 23.80
C PHE A 35 -0.48 -29.03 24.11
N LEU A 36 -0.98 -29.83 25.07
CA LEU A 36 -0.37 -31.10 25.51
C LEU A 36 -1.20 -32.36 25.23
N ASP A 37 -2.54 -32.29 25.08
CA ASP A 37 -3.37 -33.48 24.78
C ASP A 37 -3.37 -33.90 23.29
N GLY A 38 -2.69 -33.14 22.42
CA GLY A 38 -2.36 -33.57 21.06
C GLY A 38 -0.92 -34.05 21.02
N LYS A 39 -0.66 -35.28 20.56
CA LYS A 39 0.68 -35.85 20.35
C LYS A 39 1.70 -34.78 19.91
N ASP A 40 2.63 -34.45 20.80
CA ASP A 40 3.75 -33.54 20.59
C ASP A 40 4.56 -33.96 19.36
N PRO A 41 4.53 -33.23 18.22
CA PRO A 41 5.53 -33.39 17.19
C PRO A 41 6.74 -32.56 17.61
N GLY A 42 7.44 -33.01 18.66
CA GLY A 42 8.72 -32.51 19.14
C GLY A 42 8.91 -30.99 19.17
N ILE A 43 8.96 -30.44 20.38
CA ILE A 43 9.55 -29.14 20.76
C ILE A 43 10.61 -28.63 19.76
N ALA A 44 10.16 -27.91 18.73
CA ALA A 44 10.99 -26.96 18.01
C ALA A 44 10.80 -25.63 18.73
N ARG A 45 11.72 -25.36 19.67
CA ARG A 45 12.02 -23.99 20.07
C ARG A 45 12.24 -23.22 18.77
N PHE A 46 11.64 -22.02 18.62
CA PHE A 46 12.17 -21.16 17.57
C PHE A 46 13.66 -21.02 17.93
N SER A 47 14.50 -21.15 16.94
CA SER A 47 15.85 -20.66 17.07
C SER A 47 16.16 -20.19 15.68
N SER A 48 16.87 -19.08 15.62
CA SER A 48 17.45 -18.57 14.38
C SER A 48 18.39 -19.57 13.67
N ALA A 49 18.54 -20.81 14.16
CA ALA A 49 19.32 -21.85 13.53
C ALA A 49 18.62 -22.49 12.32
N TYR A 50 17.28 -22.48 12.23
CA TYR A 50 16.57 -23.01 11.03
C TYR A 50 16.74 -22.13 9.77
N LEU A 51 17.42 -20.98 9.90
CA LEU A 51 17.78 -20.09 8.78
C LEU A 51 19.27 -20.07 8.47
N ARG A 52 20.12 -20.91 9.11
CA ARG A 52 21.58 -20.80 8.94
C ARG A 52 22.29 -21.92 8.19
N GLU A 53 21.74 -23.13 8.02
CA GLU A 53 22.46 -24.17 7.27
C GLU A 53 21.49 -25.07 6.49
N ILE A 54 21.24 -24.74 5.22
CA ILE A 54 20.81 -25.74 4.24
C ILE A 54 22.05 -26.09 3.42
N GLY A 55 22.75 -27.16 3.85
CA GLY A 55 23.65 -27.92 3.00
C GLY A 55 22.89 -28.57 1.83
N PRO A 56 23.58 -29.16 0.83
CA PRO A 56 22.94 -29.60 -0.40
C PRO A 56 21.86 -30.67 -0.12
N ALA A 57 20.77 -30.58 -0.88
CA ALA A 57 19.57 -31.41 -0.74
C ALA A 57 19.86 -32.92 -0.76
N PRO A 58 19.15 -33.75 0.04
CA PRO A 58 19.26 -35.19 -0.08
C PRO A 58 18.46 -35.75 -1.27
N ASP A 59 18.97 -36.85 -1.82
CA ASP A 59 18.54 -37.55 -3.03
C ASP A 59 17.18 -38.27 -2.84
N PHE A 60 16.27 -38.08 -3.80
CA PHE A 60 14.86 -38.50 -3.79
C PHE A 60 14.67 -39.95 -4.26
N LYS A 61 15.39 -40.92 -3.68
CA LYS A 61 15.12 -42.35 -3.93
C LYS A 61 15.28 -43.19 -2.68
N GLN A 62 14.13 -43.56 -2.11
CA GLN A 62 13.78 -44.83 -1.45
C GLN A 62 12.81 -44.56 -0.30
N ILE A 63 11.58 -45.05 -0.40
CA ILE A 63 10.82 -45.79 0.63
C ILE A 63 9.52 -46.32 -0.02
N PRO A 64 9.08 -47.54 0.34
CA PRO A 64 8.31 -48.45 -0.52
C PRO A 64 6.79 -48.30 -0.41
N ALA A 65 6.09 -48.77 -1.43
CA ALA A 65 4.64 -48.95 -1.47
C ALA A 65 4.27 -50.39 -1.08
N ASP A 66 3.58 -50.60 0.05
CA ASP A 66 2.60 -51.70 0.22
C ASP A 66 1.65 -51.49 1.44
N ARG A 67 0.42 -52.02 1.27
CA ARG A 67 -0.70 -52.24 2.24
C ARG A 67 -1.57 -51.01 2.58
N MET A 68 -2.90 -51.01 2.41
CA MET A 68 -3.91 -52.09 2.44
C MET A 68 -5.10 -51.79 1.50
N VAL A 69 -5.64 -52.86 0.90
CA VAL A 69 -6.99 -52.94 0.32
C VAL A 69 -7.78 -53.92 1.18
N HIS A 70 -8.99 -53.54 1.64
CA HIS A 70 -10.25 -54.26 1.39
C HIS A 70 -11.42 -53.66 2.20
N GLY A 71 -12.47 -53.24 1.48
CA GLY A 71 -13.87 -53.34 1.93
C GLY A 71 -14.55 -52.06 2.47
N GLY A 72 -15.09 -51.23 1.57
CA GLY A 72 -16.19 -50.29 1.89
C GLY A 72 -15.87 -48.81 1.69
N ILE A 73 -16.03 -48.32 0.44
CA ILE A 73 -15.88 -46.92 -0.01
C ILE A 73 -14.49 -46.31 0.27
N ALA A 74 -13.65 -46.27 -0.76
CA ALA A 74 -12.41 -45.50 -0.70
C ALA A 74 -12.70 -44.02 -0.37
N PRO A 75 -12.04 -43.41 0.63
CA PRO A 75 -12.00 -41.97 0.73
C PRO A 75 -11.35 -41.44 -0.55
N ARG A 76 -12.08 -40.63 -1.31
CA ARG A 76 -11.57 -40.01 -2.55
C ARG A 76 -10.50 -38.98 -2.17
N PRO A 77 -9.46 -38.75 -3.00
CA PRO A 77 -8.40 -37.80 -2.69
C PRO A 77 -8.96 -36.41 -2.33
N ILE A 78 -8.61 -35.95 -1.13
CA ILE A 78 -8.96 -34.62 -0.60
C ILE A 78 -8.06 -33.60 -1.31
N GLY A 79 -8.60 -32.88 -2.29
CA GLY A 79 -7.86 -31.86 -3.06
C GLY A 79 -8.31 -31.68 -4.52
N GLU A 80 -9.09 -32.60 -5.08
CA GLU A 80 -9.52 -32.51 -6.49
C GLU A 80 -10.85 -31.74 -6.68
N ARG A 81 -11.67 -31.59 -5.64
CA ARG A 81 -12.94 -30.84 -5.68
C ARG A 81 -12.72 -29.37 -5.35
N GLY A 82 -13.22 -28.49 -6.20
CA GLY A 82 -13.00 -27.05 -6.11
C GLY A 82 -13.23 -26.39 -7.47
N SER A 83 -14.20 -25.48 -7.53
CA SER A 83 -14.42 -24.64 -8.72
C SER A 83 -13.15 -23.86 -9.13
N GLY A 84 -13.06 -23.48 -10.41
CA GLY A 84 -11.94 -22.66 -10.90
C GLY A 84 -11.78 -21.33 -10.14
N ALA A 85 -12.91 -20.72 -9.74
CA ALA A 85 -12.91 -19.49 -8.94
C ALA A 85 -12.41 -19.73 -7.50
N ALA A 86 -12.75 -20.86 -6.87
CA ALA A 86 -12.23 -21.22 -5.54
C ALA A 86 -10.71 -21.46 -5.58
N ARG A 87 -10.21 -22.14 -6.60
CA ARG A 87 -8.75 -22.35 -6.80
C ARG A 87 -8.00 -21.03 -6.98
N ALA A 88 -8.54 -20.11 -7.79
CA ALA A 88 -7.95 -18.78 -7.97
C ALA A 88 -7.98 -17.95 -6.67
N LEU A 89 -9.08 -18.02 -5.90
CA LEU A 89 -9.14 -17.37 -4.59
C LEU A 89 -8.12 -17.97 -3.60
N ALA A 90 -7.94 -19.28 -3.61
CA ALA A 90 -6.95 -19.96 -2.79
C ALA A 90 -5.51 -19.57 -3.16
N ARG A 91 -5.18 -19.47 -4.46
CA ARG A 91 -3.87 -18.93 -4.91
C ARG A 91 -3.67 -17.48 -4.50
N SER A 92 -4.70 -16.64 -4.64
CA SER A 92 -4.66 -15.25 -4.18
C SER A 92 -4.47 -15.14 -2.66
N GLY A 93 -4.98 -16.11 -1.90
CA GLY A 93 -4.85 -16.24 -0.45
C GLY A 93 -3.69 -17.12 0.03
N GLN A 94 -2.82 -17.59 -0.86
CA GLN A 94 -1.70 -18.45 -0.45
C GLN A 94 -0.64 -17.67 0.32
N SER A 95 0.11 -18.37 1.17
CA SER A 95 1.25 -17.79 1.87
C SER A 95 2.54 -17.94 1.05
N ASN A 96 3.41 -16.93 1.11
CA ASN A 96 4.78 -17.06 0.59
C ASN A 96 5.65 -17.99 1.46
N ALA A 97 5.27 -18.21 2.72
CA ALA A 97 5.88 -19.17 3.63
C ALA A 97 4.78 -20.04 4.27
N PRO A 98 4.31 -21.10 3.57
CA PRO A 98 3.16 -21.89 4.01
C PRO A 98 3.37 -22.55 5.38
N ASP A 99 4.56 -23.09 5.65
CA ASP A 99 4.86 -23.77 6.92
C ASP A 99 4.81 -22.79 8.12
N THR A 100 5.37 -21.59 7.94
CA THR A 100 5.32 -20.53 8.97
C THR A 100 3.88 -20.10 9.23
N CYS A 101 3.08 -19.91 8.17
CA CYS A 101 1.67 -19.56 8.31
C CYS A 101 0.88 -20.65 9.03
N ALA A 102 1.05 -21.92 8.66
CA ALA A 102 0.36 -23.04 9.28
C ALA A 102 0.66 -23.16 10.77
N LEU A 103 1.94 -23.01 11.15
CA LEU A 103 2.37 -23.00 12.56
C LEU A 103 1.73 -21.86 13.36
N LEU A 104 1.74 -20.63 12.83
CA LEU A 104 1.14 -19.48 13.52
C LEU A 104 -0.37 -19.62 13.65
N ASN A 105 -1.02 -20.16 12.63
CA ASN A 105 -2.46 -20.40 12.63
C ASN A 105 -2.86 -21.46 13.66
N ASP A 106 -2.16 -22.60 13.71
CA ASP A 106 -2.38 -23.64 14.74
C ASP A 106 -2.24 -23.07 16.17
N ARG A 107 -1.20 -22.26 16.41
CA ARG A 107 -1.03 -21.60 17.71
C ARG A 107 -2.18 -20.64 18.00
N SER A 108 -2.58 -19.80 17.04
CA SER A 108 -3.71 -18.88 17.20
C SER A 108 -5.01 -19.62 17.54
N GLU A 109 -5.26 -20.76 16.92
CA GLU A 109 -6.45 -21.59 17.17
C GLU A 109 -6.44 -22.18 18.57
N LYS A 110 -5.31 -22.75 19.00
CA LYS A 110 -5.13 -23.26 20.37
C LYS A 110 -5.31 -22.17 21.42
N LEU A 111 -4.76 -20.97 21.21
CA LEU A 111 -4.97 -19.84 22.12
C LEU A 111 -6.44 -19.42 22.20
N SER A 112 -7.13 -19.38 21.05
CA SER A 112 -8.56 -19.09 20.99
C SER A 112 -9.38 -20.15 21.72
N GLN A 113 -9.02 -21.42 21.57
CA GLN A 113 -9.64 -22.53 22.29
C GLN A 113 -9.42 -22.44 23.79
N ALA A 114 -8.20 -22.16 24.25
CA ALA A 114 -7.91 -21.95 25.67
C ALA A 114 -8.76 -20.80 26.26
N SER A 115 -8.89 -19.68 25.54
CA SER A 115 -9.74 -18.56 25.97
C SER A 115 -11.22 -18.93 26.05
N ARG A 116 -11.74 -19.77 25.14
CA ARG A 116 -13.10 -20.30 25.24
C ARG A 116 -13.27 -21.22 26.45
N THR A 117 -12.29 -22.08 26.72
CA THR A 117 -12.28 -22.95 27.91
C THR A 117 -12.30 -22.14 29.20
N ILE A 118 -11.48 -21.08 29.29
CA ILE A 118 -11.48 -20.14 30.42
C ILE A 118 -12.84 -19.45 30.56
N ALA A 119 -13.40 -18.95 29.45
CA ALA A 119 -14.71 -18.30 29.47
C ALA A 119 -15.86 -19.22 29.89
N ALA A 120 -15.77 -20.51 29.56
CA ALA A 120 -16.75 -21.53 29.94
C ALA A 120 -16.62 -22.00 31.40
N ASN A 121 -15.52 -21.68 32.08
CA ASN A 121 -15.35 -22.01 33.48
C ASN A 121 -16.38 -21.25 34.35
N PRO A 122 -17.17 -21.93 35.20
CA PRO A 122 -18.19 -21.29 36.03
C PRO A 122 -17.67 -20.18 36.96
N GLU A 123 -16.41 -20.24 37.41
CA GLU A 123 -15.80 -19.23 38.29
C GLU A 123 -15.44 -17.93 37.54
N ILE A 124 -15.21 -18.02 36.23
CA ILE A 124 -14.97 -16.86 35.36
C ILE A 124 -16.28 -16.32 34.80
N GLY A 125 -17.13 -17.21 34.28
CA GLY A 125 -18.53 -16.97 33.96
C GLY A 125 -18.83 -16.07 32.75
N SER A 126 -17.84 -15.57 32.01
CA SER A 126 -18.10 -14.79 30.78
C SER A 126 -16.90 -14.67 29.84
N PHE A 127 -17.20 -14.55 28.54
CA PHE A 127 -16.20 -14.23 27.50
C PHE A 127 -15.50 -12.89 27.75
N GLN A 128 -16.24 -11.86 28.20
CA GLN A 128 -15.68 -10.54 28.46
C GLN A 128 -14.58 -10.62 29.53
N ARG A 129 -14.85 -11.28 30.65
CA ARG A 129 -13.85 -11.42 31.73
C ARG A 129 -12.63 -12.21 31.24
N ALA A 130 -12.83 -13.30 30.51
CA ALA A 130 -11.74 -14.13 29.99
C ALA A 130 -10.73 -13.38 29.11
N VAL A 131 -11.15 -12.33 28.38
CA VAL A 131 -10.28 -11.58 27.47
C VAL A 131 -9.88 -10.19 27.97
N SER A 132 -10.33 -9.77 29.15
CA SER A 132 -10.06 -8.41 29.68
C SER A 132 -9.63 -8.35 31.14
N ASP A 133 -9.79 -9.41 31.92
CA ASP A 133 -9.38 -9.46 33.31
C ASP A 133 -7.83 -9.49 33.42
N PRO A 134 -7.20 -8.49 34.07
CA PRO A 134 -5.74 -8.39 34.12
C PRO A 134 -5.04 -9.61 34.74
N GLN A 135 -5.67 -10.29 35.70
CA GLN A 135 -5.09 -11.48 36.33
C GLN A 135 -5.08 -12.65 35.35
N ILE A 136 -6.18 -12.83 34.61
CA ILE A 136 -6.27 -13.85 33.56
C ILE A 136 -5.24 -13.55 32.47
N LEU A 137 -5.12 -12.31 31.99
CA LEU A 137 -4.18 -11.94 30.93
C LEU A 137 -2.72 -12.20 31.32
N GLN A 138 -2.33 -11.85 32.55
CA GLN A 138 -0.99 -12.13 33.07
C GLN A 138 -0.74 -13.62 33.22
N SER A 139 -1.72 -14.36 33.73
CA SER A 139 -1.62 -15.82 33.86
C SER A 139 -1.47 -16.49 32.49
N PHE A 140 -2.26 -16.03 31.52
CA PHE A 140 -2.28 -16.53 30.15
C PHE A 140 -0.94 -16.29 29.46
N GLU A 141 -0.37 -15.08 29.60
CA GLU A 141 0.98 -14.76 29.12
C GLU A 141 2.04 -15.71 29.72
N ARG A 142 1.98 -15.96 31.04
CA ARG A 142 2.91 -16.89 31.70
C ARG A 142 2.77 -18.31 31.18
N ALA A 143 1.54 -18.81 31.04
CA ALA A 143 1.24 -20.16 30.57
C ALA A 143 1.62 -20.36 29.09
N CYS A 144 1.48 -19.32 28.26
CA CYS A 144 1.72 -19.39 26.82
C CYS A 144 3.14 -18.98 26.39
N ARG A 145 4.02 -18.61 27.33
CA ARG A 145 5.36 -18.04 27.05
C ARG A 145 6.20 -18.86 26.06
N SER A 146 6.12 -20.19 26.09
CA SER A 146 6.86 -21.09 25.18
C SER A 146 6.34 -21.09 23.74
N TYR A 147 5.12 -20.62 23.51
CA TYR A 147 4.46 -20.58 22.20
C TYR A 147 4.48 -19.18 21.57
N CYS A 148 5.04 -18.21 22.27
CA CYS A 148 5.20 -16.83 21.82
C CYS A 148 6.23 -16.66 20.73
N TYR A 149 6.21 -15.46 20.14
CA TYR A 149 7.26 -15.03 19.24
C TYR A 149 8.59 -14.95 19.97
N GLU A 150 9.64 -15.36 19.28
CA GLU A 150 10.98 -15.13 19.77
C GLU A 150 11.46 -13.74 19.41
N MET A 151 12.05 -13.09 20.41
CA MET A 151 12.64 -11.78 20.22
C MET A 151 13.93 -11.92 19.40
N PRO A 152 14.02 -11.26 18.23
CA PRO A 152 15.19 -11.38 17.38
C PRO A 152 16.40 -10.68 18.01
N LYS A 153 17.59 -11.22 17.76
CA LYS A 153 18.85 -10.54 18.06
C LYS A 153 19.08 -9.46 17.00
N CYS A 154 19.20 -8.21 17.45
CA CYS A 154 19.32 -7.06 16.56
C CYS A 154 20.72 -6.46 16.63
N ASP A 155 21.33 -6.26 15.46
CA ASP A 155 22.49 -5.40 15.28
C ASP A 155 22.01 -4.04 14.75
N PHE A 156 22.02 -3.02 15.60
CA PHE A 156 21.60 -1.67 15.22
C PHE A 156 22.74 -0.86 14.56
N SER A 157 23.94 -1.45 14.42
CA SER A 157 25.03 -0.89 13.63
C SER A 157 24.94 -1.26 12.14
N ASP A 158 24.03 -2.16 11.77
CA ASP A 158 23.73 -2.47 10.37
C ASP A 158 23.01 -1.27 9.70
N PRO A 159 23.57 -0.69 8.61
CA PRO A 159 22.94 0.39 7.86
C PRO A 159 21.65 -0.02 7.15
N TYR A 160 21.43 -1.32 6.95
CA TYR A 160 20.35 -1.82 6.09
C TYR A 160 19.18 -2.37 6.88
N ARG A 161 18.00 -2.26 6.26
CA ARG A 161 16.77 -2.87 6.76
C ARG A 161 16.83 -4.39 6.52
N ARG A 162 16.42 -5.17 7.54
CA ARG A 162 16.15 -6.61 7.37
C ARG A 162 14.90 -6.83 6.50
N THR A 163 14.97 -7.79 5.59
CA THR A 163 13.92 -8.08 4.60
C THR A 163 12.59 -8.49 5.23
N ASP A 164 12.61 -9.06 6.43
CA ASP A 164 11.43 -9.40 7.23
C ASP A 164 10.88 -8.24 8.08
N GLY A 165 11.50 -7.06 8.03
CA GLY A 165 11.11 -5.88 8.80
C GLY A 165 11.49 -5.91 10.28
N GLN A 166 12.12 -6.99 10.78
CA GLN A 166 12.57 -7.06 12.16
C GLN A 166 13.66 -6.03 12.46
N CYS A 167 13.81 -5.70 13.76
CA CYS A 167 14.85 -4.77 14.24
C CYS A 167 14.72 -3.34 13.68
N ASN A 168 13.55 -2.97 13.14
CA ASN A 168 13.24 -1.57 12.85
C ASN A 168 13.11 -0.79 14.16
N ASN A 169 12.25 -1.26 15.07
CA ASN A 169 12.03 -0.66 16.37
C ASN A 169 13.02 -1.22 17.41
N PRO A 170 13.78 -0.37 18.13
CA PRO A 170 14.80 -0.83 19.09
C PRO A 170 14.24 -1.34 20.43
N ILE A 171 13.02 -0.94 20.80
CA ILE A 171 12.36 -1.42 22.03
C ILE A 171 11.62 -2.72 21.75
N ASN A 172 10.85 -2.74 20.67
CA ASN A 172 10.03 -3.89 20.28
C ASN A 172 10.39 -4.35 18.86
N PRO A 173 11.47 -5.15 18.71
CA PRO A 173 11.99 -5.59 17.41
C PRO A 173 11.02 -6.28 16.43
N LEU A 174 9.87 -6.78 16.90
CA LEU A 174 8.83 -7.41 16.08
C LEU A 174 7.80 -6.43 15.52
N LEU A 175 7.81 -5.17 15.96
CA LEU A 175 6.84 -4.18 15.49
C LEU A 175 7.03 -3.88 14.00
N GLY A 176 6.04 -4.28 13.21
CA GLY A 176 5.99 -4.10 11.77
C GLY A 176 6.69 -5.21 10.96
N SER A 177 7.19 -6.27 11.59
CA SER A 177 7.78 -7.40 10.87
C SER A 177 6.73 -8.27 10.19
N SER A 178 7.12 -8.97 9.13
CA SER A 178 6.29 -9.99 8.48
C SER A 178 5.97 -11.14 9.44
N PHE A 179 4.90 -11.87 9.14
CA PHE A 179 4.38 -13.00 9.92
C PHE A 179 4.02 -12.65 11.37
N THR A 180 3.59 -11.40 11.61
CA THR A 180 3.06 -10.93 12.90
C THR A 180 1.59 -10.57 12.79
N PRO A 181 0.83 -10.51 13.90
CA PRO A 181 -0.57 -10.11 13.86
C PRO A 181 -0.73 -8.64 13.47
N GLN A 182 -1.77 -8.35 12.70
CA GLN A 182 -2.24 -7.00 12.42
C GLN A 182 -2.60 -6.24 13.71
N GLN A 183 -2.52 -4.91 13.68
CA GLN A 183 -2.89 -4.09 14.83
C GLN A 183 -4.40 -3.88 14.92
N ARG A 184 -4.95 -3.89 16.14
CA ARG A 184 -6.30 -3.38 16.41
C ARG A 184 -6.24 -2.02 17.11
N VAL A 185 -7.06 -1.09 16.63
CA VAL A 185 -7.25 0.25 17.21
C VAL A 185 -8.64 0.45 17.79
N VAL A 186 -9.53 -0.51 17.53
CA VAL A 186 -10.86 -0.63 18.12
C VAL A 186 -11.00 -2.09 18.57
N PRO A 187 -11.60 -2.38 19.74
CA PRO A 187 -11.86 -3.76 20.18
C PRO A 187 -12.58 -4.59 19.11
N ASN A 188 -12.34 -5.90 19.09
CA ASN A 188 -13.00 -6.79 18.14
C ASN A 188 -14.52 -6.87 18.41
N ALA A 189 -15.27 -7.27 17.38
CA ALA A 189 -16.71 -7.50 17.44
C ALA A 189 -17.06 -8.95 17.04
N TYR A 190 -16.23 -9.91 17.44
CA TYR A 190 -16.60 -11.32 17.33
C TYR A 190 -17.84 -11.61 18.18
N ASP A 191 -18.72 -12.50 17.71
CA ASP A 191 -19.97 -12.83 18.40
C ASP A 191 -19.72 -13.43 19.80
N ASN A 192 -18.56 -14.04 20.02
CA ASN A 192 -18.09 -14.55 21.31
C ASN A 192 -16.90 -13.75 21.90
N LEU A 193 -16.59 -12.57 21.34
CA LEU A 193 -15.44 -11.72 21.69
C LEU A 193 -14.04 -12.34 21.50
N ILE A 194 -13.95 -13.59 21.01
CA ILE A 194 -12.71 -14.35 20.86
C ILE A 194 -12.42 -14.59 19.38
N ASP A 195 -13.26 -15.35 18.69
CA ASP A 195 -12.96 -15.85 17.34
C ASP A 195 -14.17 -16.22 16.47
N ALA A 196 -15.39 -16.21 17.00
CA ALA A 196 -16.61 -16.48 16.25
C ALA A 196 -16.97 -15.27 15.38
N PRO A 197 -16.95 -15.37 14.03
CA PRO A 197 -17.18 -14.24 13.13
C PRO A 197 -18.41 -13.41 13.51
N ARG A 198 -18.40 -12.12 13.18
CA ARG A 198 -19.53 -11.23 13.44
C ARG A 198 -20.71 -11.62 12.55
N THR A 199 -21.77 -12.20 13.12
CA THR A 199 -22.96 -12.63 12.37
C THR A 199 -24.26 -12.02 12.88
N ARG A 200 -24.23 -11.36 14.04
CA ARG A 200 -25.43 -10.82 14.70
C ARG A 200 -25.59 -9.31 14.53
N SER A 201 -26.83 -8.92 14.30
CA SER A 201 -27.34 -7.55 14.36
C SER A 201 -27.47 -7.09 15.81
N VAL A 202 -27.64 -5.79 16.04
CA VAL A 202 -27.85 -5.21 17.38
C VAL A 202 -29.08 -5.78 18.13
N ASP A 203 -30.04 -6.34 17.41
CA ASP A 203 -31.24 -7.00 17.94
C ASP A 203 -31.07 -8.54 18.07
N ASN A 204 -29.83 -9.05 17.99
CA ASN A 204 -29.45 -10.47 18.01
C ASN A 204 -29.96 -11.32 16.84
N THR A 205 -30.63 -10.73 15.85
CA THR A 205 -31.00 -11.42 14.60
C THR A 205 -29.79 -11.56 13.67
N PRO A 206 -29.81 -12.46 12.67
CA PRO A 206 -28.72 -12.56 11.71
C PRO A 206 -28.55 -11.28 10.87
N LEU A 207 -27.30 -10.87 10.66
CA LEU A 207 -26.92 -9.85 9.68
C LEU A 207 -27.28 -10.30 8.26
N PRO A 208 -27.61 -9.36 7.34
CA PRO A 208 -27.87 -9.69 5.95
C PRO A 208 -26.67 -10.40 5.32
N SER A 209 -26.92 -11.33 4.39
CA SER A 209 -25.85 -11.97 3.62
C SER A 209 -24.93 -10.94 2.96
N ALA A 210 -23.62 -11.21 2.91
CA ALA A 210 -22.65 -10.32 2.27
C ALA A 210 -22.97 -10.08 0.77
N ARG A 211 -23.59 -11.05 0.09
CA ARG A 211 -24.07 -10.89 -1.28
C ARG A 211 -25.29 -9.98 -1.36
N THR A 212 -26.23 -10.08 -0.42
CA THR A 212 -27.36 -9.13 -0.29
C THR A 212 -26.83 -7.70 -0.15
N VAL A 213 -25.83 -7.48 0.72
CA VAL A 213 -25.16 -6.18 0.88
C VAL A 213 -24.54 -5.73 -0.45
N SER A 214 -23.82 -6.61 -1.15
CA SER A 214 -23.19 -6.27 -2.44
C SER A 214 -24.20 -5.87 -3.52
N ASN A 215 -25.31 -6.61 -3.65
CA ASN A 215 -26.37 -6.28 -4.61
C ASN A 215 -27.03 -4.93 -4.30
N ARG A 216 -27.27 -4.62 -3.02
CA ARG A 216 -27.89 -3.34 -2.64
C ARG A 216 -26.91 -2.17 -2.73
N VAL A 217 -25.70 -2.33 -2.18
CA VAL A 217 -24.73 -1.24 -1.92
C VAL A 217 -23.71 -1.07 -3.04
N PHE A 218 -23.31 -2.11 -3.77
CA PHE A 218 -22.19 -2.00 -4.72
C PHE A 218 -22.60 -2.16 -6.19
N GLN A 219 -23.85 -2.53 -6.47
CA GLN A 219 -24.34 -2.67 -7.84
C GLN A 219 -24.61 -1.32 -8.53
N TRP A 220 -24.05 -1.15 -9.72
CA TRP A 220 -24.44 -0.09 -10.66
C TRP A 220 -25.65 -0.52 -11.50
N THR A 221 -26.73 0.24 -11.47
CA THR A 221 -28.03 -0.15 -12.09
C THR A 221 -28.35 0.55 -13.41
N LEU A 222 -27.58 1.56 -13.83
CA LEU A 222 -27.81 2.28 -15.09
C LEU A 222 -27.07 1.58 -16.25
N ARG A 223 -27.83 0.87 -17.09
CA ARG A 223 -27.32 0.12 -18.26
C ARG A 223 -26.45 0.99 -19.16
N GLY A 224 -25.20 0.56 -19.40
CA GLY A 224 -24.40 1.00 -20.54
C GLY A 224 -22.94 1.27 -20.24
N MET A 225 -22.62 2.12 -19.24
CA MET A 225 -21.23 2.51 -18.96
C MET A 225 -21.00 2.82 -17.49
N THR A 226 -19.98 2.22 -16.88
CA THR A 226 -19.49 2.62 -15.56
C THR A 226 -18.90 4.03 -15.66
N PRO A 227 -19.35 4.98 -14.82
CA PRO A 227 -18.78 6.32 -14.78
C PRO A 227 -17.26 6.28 -14.56
N VAL A 228 -16.56 7.14 -15.29
CA VAL A 228 -15.11 7.30 -15.18
C VAL A 228 -14.74 8.56 -14.42
N SER A 229 -13.52 8.57 -13.91
CA SER A 229 -12.91 9.73 -13.28
C SER A 229 -12.62 10.81 -14.32
N ALA A 230 -13.10 12.03 -14.10
CA ALA A 230 -12.72 13.19 -14.92
C ALA A 230 -11.31 13.72 -14.60
N LYS A 231 -10.64 13.20 -13.58
CA LYS A 231 -9.39 13.78 -13.03
C LYS A 231 -8.22 12.82 -12.95
N TYR A 232 -8.43 11.51 -12.92
CA TYR A 232 -7.36 10.57 -12.58
C TYR A 232 -7.34 9.39 -13.53
N SER A 233 -6.13 9.00 -13.92
CA SER A 233 -5.87 7.86 -14.80
C SER A 233 -5.94 6.53 -14.05
N THR A 234 -6.00 5.43 -14.81
CA THR A 234 -5.94 4.05 -14.29
C THR A 234 -4.65 3.77 -13.52
N PHE A 235 -3.61 4.57 -13.74
CA PHE A 235 -2.37 4.50 -12.97
C PHE A 235 -2.58 4.68 -11.46
N LEU A 236 -3.49 5.57 -11.05
CA LEU A 236 -3.80 5.80 -9.63
C LEU A 236 -4.31 4.53 -8.94
N THR A 237 -5.18 3.78 -9.61
CA THR A 237 -5.74 2.52 -9.09
C THR A 237 -4.63 1.51 -8.79
N ASN A 238 -3.74 1.31 -9.76
CA ASN A 238 -2.73 0.25 -9.70
C ASN A 238 -1.56 0.62 -8.81
N HIS A 239 -1.17 1.90 -8.68
CA HIS A 239 -0.22 2.32 -7.65
C HIS A 239 -0.77 2.08 -6.24
N GLY A 240 -2.07 2.32 -6.04
CA GLY A 240 -2.74 2.03 -4.76
C GLY A 240 -2.71 0.54 -4.41
N GLN A 241 -3.02 -0.33 -5.38
CA GLN A 241 -2.93 -1.78 -5.22
C GLN A 241 -1.49 -2.24 -4.99
N PHE A 242 -0.53 -1.70 -5.74
CA PHE A 242 0.89 -2.00 -5.58
C PHE A 242 1.37 -1.70 -4.15
N ILE A 243 1.05 -0.52 -3.61
CA ILE A 243 1.37 -0.16 -2.21
C ILE A 243 0.59 -1.01 -1.19
N ASN A 244 -0.65 -1.41 -1.50
CA ASN A 244 -1.40 -2.32 -0.63
C ASN A 244 -0.65 -3.65 -0.46
N HIS A 245 -0.12 -4.18 -1.57
CA HIS A 245 0.63 -5.43 -1.57
C HIS A 245 2.01 -5.32 -0.89
N ASP A 246 2.50 -4.09 -0.66
CA ASP A 246 3.69 -3.83 0.17
C ASP A 246 3.45 -4.11 1.65
N VAL A 247 2.32 -3.59 2.15
CA VAL A 247 2.13 -3.40 3.59
C VAL A 247 1.20 -4.43 4.23
N ILE A 248 0.44 -5.17 3.40
CA ILE A 248 -0.52 -6.15 3.88
C ILE A 248 -0.76 -7.31 2.91
N SER A 249 -0.66 -8.52 3.47
CA SER A 249 -1.22 -9.73 2.88
C SER A 249 -1.62 -10.64 4.03
N THR A 250 -2.79 -11.25 3.92
CA THR A 250 -3.31 -12.14 4.96
C THR A 250 -3.71 -13.44 4.29
N PRO A 251 -2.98 -14.53 4.57
CA PRO A 251 -3.24 -15.82 3.94
C PRO A 251 -4.54 -16.44 4.47
N THR A 252 -5.13 -17.34 3.68
CA THR A 252 -6.26 -18.16 4.12
C THR A 252 -5.80 -19.35 4.96
N GLU A 253 -6.68 -19.86 5.82
CA GLU A 253 -6.43 -21.12 6.50
C GLU A 253 -6.24 -22.28 5.50
N THR A 254 -5.40 -23.24 5.89
CA THR A 254 -5.12 -24.47 5.13
C THR A 254 -5.46 -25.71 5.96
N LEU A 255 -5.53 -26.85 5.29
CA LEU A 255 -5.55 -28.16 5.95
C LEU A 255 -4.21 -28.40 6.68
N PRO A 256 -4.15 -29.35 7.64
CA PRO A 256 -2.89 -29.71 8.32
C PRO A 256 -1.77 -30.18 7.38
N THR A 257 -2.11 -30.60 6.16
CA THR A 257 -1.15 -30.97 5.10
C THR A 257 -0.66 -29.76 4.29
N ASN A 258 -0.94 -28.53 4.73
CA ASN A 258 -0.70 -27.26 4.01
C ASN A 258 -1.41 -27.14 2.65
N ASN A 259 -2.38 -28.02 2.39
CA ASN A 259 -3.20 -27.94 1.19
C ASN A 259 -4.32 -26.90 1.36
N PRO A 260 -4.67 -26.17 0.28
CA PRO A 260 -5.77 -25.21 0.31
C PRO A 260 -7.11 -25.92 0.52
N ILE A 261 -8.02 -25.26 1.23
CA ILE A 261 -9.43 -25.67 1.33
C ILE A 261 -10.15 -25.14 0.10
N LEU A 262 -10.60 -26.03 -0.78
CA LEU A 262 -11.14 -25.67 -2.10
C LEU A 262 -12.66 -25.81 -2.22
N ASP A 263 -13.31 -26.44 -1.24
CA ASP A 263 -14.75 -26.59 -1.18
C ASP A 263 -15.26 -26.35 0.25
N CYS A 264 -16.08 -25.31 0.39
CA CYS A 264 -16.80 -24.98 1.61
C CYS A 264 -18.33 -25.06 1.42
N CYS A 265 -18.80 -25.36 0.20
CA CYS A 265 -20.21 -25.31 -0.17
C CYS A 265 -20.88 -26.69 -0.18
N ASP A 266 -20.13 -27.81 -0.26
CA ASP A 266 -20.65 -29.17 -0.10
C ASP A 266 -20.15 -29.84 1.20
N PRO A 267 -20.94 -29.78 2.30
CA PRO A 267 -20.56 -30.37 3.58
C PRO A 267 -20.66 -31.90 3.64
N ILE A 268 -21.18 -32.59 2.61
CA ILE A 268 -21.41 -34.05 2.64
C ILE A 268 -20.17 -34.84 2.14
N GLY A 269 -19.10 -34.13 1.73
CA GLY A 269 -17.83 -34.70 1.25
C GLY A 269 -16.62 -34.58 2.19
N GLY A 270 -16.76 -33.98 3.38
CA GLY A 270 -15.79 -34.10 4.47
C GLY A 270 -14.49 -33.31 4.35
N SER A 271 -14.56 -31.99 4.15
CA SER A 271 -13.42 -31.11 4.50
C SER A 271 -13.07 -31.29 5.97
N ILE A 272 -11.81 -31.63 6.28
CA ILE A 272 -11.30 -31.97 7.63
C ILE A 272 -11.37 -30.78 8.63
N LYS A 273 -11.90 -29.62 8.22
CA LYS A 273 -11.88 -28.38 9.02
C LYS A 273 -13.12 -27.47 8.80
N PRO A 274 -14.34 -27.87 9.22
CA PRO A 274 -15.55 -27.07 9.02
C PRO A 274 -15.48 -25.66 9.63
N GLU A 275 -14.73 -25.48 10.72
CA GLU A 275 -14.52 -24.20 11.41
C GLU A 275 -13.74 -23.16 10.59
N ALA A 276 -13.00 -23.59 9.56
CA ALA A 276 -12.28 -22.72 8.63
C ALA A 276 -13.17 -22.17 7.51
N CYS A 277 -14.36 -22.74 7.31
CA CYS A 277 -15.30 -22.32 6.27
C CYS A 277 -16.29 -21.28 6.82
N PHE A 278 -16.36 -20.12 6.18
CA PHE A 278 -17.33 -19.07 6.51
C PHE A 278 -18.03 -18.58 5.24
N ILE A 279 -18.82 -19.47 4.65
CA ILE A 279 -19.47 -19.30 3.35
C ILE A 279 -20.27 -18.01 3.24
N ILE A 280 -20.43 -17.53 2.00
CA ILE A 280 -21.35 -16.43 1.68
C ILE A 280 -22.66 -17.03 1.16
N PRO A 281 -23.79 -16.89 1.89
CA PRO A 281 -25.07 -17.37 1.40
C PRO A 281 -25.58 -16.56 0.19
N VAL A 282 -26.09 -17.26 -0.82
CA VAL A 282 -26.64 -16.70 -2.07
C VAL A 282 -28.04 -17.28 -2.31
N ASN A 283 -28.94 -16.55 -2.95
CA ASN A 283 -30.31 -17.02 -3.24
C ASN A 283 -31.07 -17.54 -1.98
N THR A 284 -30.83 -16.93 -0.82
CA THR A 284 -31.44 -17.30 0.46
C THR A 284 -32.61 -16.40 0.84
N GLU A 285 -32.41 -15.08 0.83
CA GLU A 285 -33.43 -14.08 1.16
C GLU A 285 -34.23 -13.67 -0.07
N GLU A 286 -33.53 -13.36 -1.16
CA GLU A 286 -34.08 -12.90 -2.44
C GLU A 286 -33.37 -13.64 -3.57
N ARG A 287 -34.05 -13.76 -4.73
CA ARG A 287 -33.43 -14.31 -5.94
C ARG A 287 -32.30 -13.39 -6.41
N ASP A 288 -31.10 -13.93 -6.52
CA ASP A 288 -29.95 -13.20 -7.02
C ASP A 288 -30.14 -12.87 -8.52
N PRO A 289 -29.85 -11.62 -8.94
CA PRO A 289 -30.03 -11.21 -10.33
C PRO A 289 -28.97 -11.80 -11.28
N TRP A 290 -27.85 -12.31 -10.77
CA TRP A 290 -26.72 -12.80 -11.55
C TRP A 290 -26.52 -14.31 -11.39
N PHE A 291 -26.46 -14.78 -10.15
CA PHE A 291 -26.18 -16.17 -9.85
C PHE A 291 -27.44 -17.04 -10.04
N PRO A 292 -27.31 -18.24 -10.61
CA PRO A 292 -28.45 -19.07 -10.95
C PRO A 292 -29.20 -19.54 -9.68
N PRO A 293 -30.54 -19.75 -9.74
CA PRO A 293 -31.35 -20.02 -8.55
C PRO A 293 -30.93 -21.23 -7.70
N TYR A 294 -30.26 -22.22 -8.32
CA TYR A 294 -29.74 -23.41 -7.65
C TYR A 294 -28.46 -23.16 -6.85
N GLN A 295 -27.70 -22.10 -7.16
CA GLN A 295 -26.50 -21.74 -6.41
C GLN A 295 -26.91 -21.10 -5.07
N LYS A 296 -26.64 -21.78 -3.97
CA LYS A 296 -26.98 -21.32 -2.62
C LYS A 296 -25.80 -20.79 -1.80
N CYS A 297 -24.59 -20.94 -2.33
CA CYS A 297 -23.35 -20.68 -1.62
C CYS A 297 -22.34 -20.01 -2.56
N MET A 298 -21.44 -19.23 -1.96
CA MET A 298 -20.21 -18.78 -2.56
C MET A 298 -19.07 -19.12 -1.59
N HIS A 299 -18.04 -19.77 -2.13
CA HIS A 299 -16.90 -20.29 -1.38
C HIS A 299 -16.15 -19.17 -0.64
N PHE A 300 -15.85 -19.39 0.64
CA PHE A 300 -15.05 -18.49 1.47
C PHE A 300 -14.39 -19.26 2.61
N VAL A 301 -13.06 -19.20 2.66
CA VAL A 301 -12.23 -19.70 3.76
C VAL A 301 -11.78 -18.53 4.62
N ARG A 302 -11.84 -18.72 5.94
CA ARG A 302 -11.37 -17.75 6.93
C ARG A 302 -9.89 -17.44 6.77
N GLN A 303 -9.48 -16.23 7.13
CA GLN A 303 -8.09 -15.81 7.08
C GLN A 303 -7.31 -16.29 8.31
N ALA A 304 -6.09 -16.79 8.07
CA ALA A 304 -5.25 -17.40 9.08
C ALA A 304 -4.92 -16.43 10.24
N GLY A 305 -4.95 -16.97 11.46
CA GLY A 305 -4.64 -16.25 12.70
C GLY A 305 -3.18 -16.34 13.10
N ALA A 306 -2.72 -15.42 13.95
CA ALA A 306 -1.43 -15.45 14.62
C ALA A 306 -1.65 -15.19 16.12
N PRO A 307 -0.78 -15.72 17.00
CA PRO A 307 -0.74 -15.29 18.39
C PRO A 307 -0.62 -13.76 18.48
N PRO A 308 -1.26 -13.10 19.46
CA PRO A 308 -0.95 -11.71 19.77
C PRO A 308 0.55 -11.57 20.09
N LEU A 309 1.17 -10.43 19.73
CA LEU A 309 2.62 -10.24 19.95
C LEU A 309 3.04 -10.43 21.43
N GLY A 310 2.18 -10.06 22.37
CA GLY A 310 2.43 -10.25 23.81
C GLY A 310 1.90 -11.57 24.39
N CYS A 311 1.23 -12.42 23.58
CA CYS A 311 0.58 -13.66 24.05
C CYS A 311 -0.36 -13.49 25.27
N GLN A 312 -0.95 -12.32 25.46
CA GLN A 312 -1.74 -12.02 26.65
C GLN A 312 -3.20 -12.48 26.54
N THR A 313 -3.72 -12.70 25.33
CA THR A 313 -5.10 -13.11 25.08
C THR A 313 -5.12 -14.25 24.07
N GLY A 314 -6.23 -14.98 23.99
CA GLY A 314 -6.55 -15.84 22.86
C GLY A 314 -7.55 -15.22 21.88
N VAL A 315 -7.73 -13.89 21.87
CA VAL A 315 -8.53 -13.24 20.83
C VAL A 315 -7.84 -13.49 19.49
N ARG A 316 -8.63 -13.90 18.49
CA ARG A 316 -8.13 -14.21 17.16
C ARG A 316 -7.66 -12.94 16.44
N GLU A 317 -6.37 -12.90 16.16
CA GLU A 317 -5.72 -11.82 15.40
C GLU A 317 -5.19 -12.34 14.07
N GLN A 318 -5.48 -11.68 12.96
CA GLN A 318 -5.08 -12.16 11.64
C GLN A 318 -3.61 -11.86 11.34
N ILE A 319 -2.96 -12.81 10.66
CA ILE A 319 -1.56 -12.67 10.20
C ILE A 319 -1.45 -11.48 9.22
N ASN A 320 -0.35 -10.74 9.31
CA ASN A 320 0.21 -10.02 8.17
C ASN A 320 1.50 -10.71 7.74
N GLU A 321 1.52 -11.34 6.57
CA GLU A 321 2.73 -11.98 6.02
C GLU A 321 3.65 -10.97 5.29
N ARG A 322 3.25 -9.69 5.23
CA ARG A 322 4.09 -8.59 4.71
C ARG A 322 4.72 -7.82 5.86
N THR A 323 5.83 -7.15 5.57
CA THR A 323 6.32 -6.06 6.41
C THR A 323 5.26 -4.95 6.44
N SER A 324 5.11 -4.25 7.56
CA SER A 324 4.12 -3.16 7.63
C SER A 324 4.64 -1.85 7.03
N PHE A 325 5.92 -1.77 6.70
CA PHE A 325 6.54 -0.54 6.20
C PHE A 325 6.30 -0.38 4.69
N VAL A 326 6.34 0.86 4.21
CA VAL A 326 6.46 1.12 2.76
C VAL A 326 7.93 0.92 2.39
N ASP A 327 8.35 -0.34 2.24
CA ASP A 327 9.74 -0.76 2.08
C ASP A 327 9.99 -1.65 0.85
N GLY A 328 9.03 -1.70 -0.08
CA GLY A 328 9.20 -2.39 -1.36
C GLY A 328 9.25 -3.91 -1.22
N SER A 329 8.69 -4.48 -0.16
CA SER A 329 8.57 -5.94 0.03
C SER A 329 7.79 -6.62 -1.11
N MET A 330 6.91 -5.91 -1.81
CA MET A 330 6.27 -6.45 -3.03
C MET A 330 7.24 -6.60 -4.22
N ILE A 331 8.39 -5.90 -4.18
CA ILE A 331 9.48 -6.00 -5.17
C ILE A 331 10.49 -7.05 -4.70
N TYR A 332 10.93 -6.96 -3.44
CA TYR A 332 12.08 -7.69 -2.91
C TYR A 332 11.72 -8.96 -2.12
N GLY A 333 10.47 -9.15 -1.71
CA GLY A 333 10.03 -10.20 -0.80
C GLY A 333 9.98 -9.71 0.66
N SER A 334 9.33 -10.50 1.52
CA SER A 334 9.16 -10.23 2.96
C SER A 334 9.98 -11.20 3.84
N ASP A 335 10.91 -11.92 3.22
CA ASP A 335 11.87 -12.82 3.86
C ASP A 335 13.12 -12.95 2.97
N SER A 336 14.24 -13.34 3.59
CA SER A 336 15.53 -13.42 2.88
C SER A 336 15.60 -14.53 1.84
N SER A 337 14.80 -15.60 1.95
CA SER A 337 14.77 -16.68 0.96
C SER A 337 14.21 -16.15 -0.36
N ARG A 338 13.06 -15.46 -0.29
CA ARG A 338 12.43 -14.86 -1.45
C ARG A 338 13.29 -13.76 -2.08
N GLU A 339 13.92 -12.91 -1.29
CA GLU A 339 14.83 -11.88 -1.82
C GLU A 339 16.02 -12.49 -2.56
N ASN A 340 16.65 -13.51 -1.98
CA ASN A 340 17.78 -14.19 -2.62
C ASN A 340 17.39 -14.95 -3.89
N GLN A 341 16.14 -15.41 -3.99
CA GLN A 341 15.59 -16.02 -5.21
C GLN A 341 15.41 -14.99 -6.33
N LEU A 342 15.07 -13.74 -6.00
CA LEU A 342 14.78 -12.69 -6.98
C LEU A 342 16.03 -11.94 -7.47
N ARG A 343 17.18 -12.18 -6.84
CA ARG A 343 18.46 -11.56 -7.20
C ARG A 343 19.14 -12.30 -8.34
N GLU A 344 19.79 -11.53 -9.22
CA GLU A 344 20.73 -12.07 -10.22
C GLU A 344 22.03 -12.57 -9.54
N LYS A 345 22.32 -12.09 -8.33
CA LYS A 345 23.55 -12.34 -7.56
C LYS A 345 24.82 -11.89 -8.28
N SER A 346 24.66 -10.94 -9.17
CA SER A 346 25.73 -10.27 -9.90
C SER A 346 25.36 -8.80 -10.11
N ASN A 347 26.35 -7.93 -9.98
CA ASN A 347 26.23 -6.49 -10.21
C ASN A 347 25.11 -5.79 -9.41
N GLY A 348 24.69 -6.35 -8.28
CA GLY A 348 23.64 -5.80 -7.43
C GLY A 348 22.26 -5.74 -8.10
N ARG A 349 21.99 -6.62 -9.06
CA ARG A 349 20.77 -6.62 -9.89
C ARG A 349 19.71 -7.61 -9.40
N LEU A 350 18.45 -7.34 -9.77
CA LEU A 350 17.35 -8.29 -9.76
C LEU A 350 17.36 -9.11 -11.05
N ALA A 351 17.04 -10.40 -10.93
CA ALA A 351 16.87 -11.30 -12.06
C ALA A 351 15.70 -10.84 -12.94
N GLU A 352 15.86 -10.92 -14.26
CA GLU A 352 14.86 -10.49 -15.24
C GLU A 352 14.72 -11.49 -16.39
N HIS A 353 13.56 -11.51 -17.03
CA HIS A 353 13.34 -12.31 -18.25
C HIS A 353 14.09 -11.69 -19.44
N ILE A 354 14.41 -12.49 -20.47
CA ILE A 354 15.13 -12.03 -21.68
C ILE A 354 14.43 -10.88 -22.41
N GLU A 355 13.11 -10.78 -22.29
CA GLU A 355 12.29 -9.68 -22.83
C GLU A 355 12.21 -8.46 -21.90
N ASN A 356 13.11 -8.37 -20.90
CA ASN A 356 13.13 -7.32 -19.88
C ASN A 356 11.80 -7.24 -19.10
N LEU A 357 11.23 -8.39 -18.75
CA LEU A 357 10.03 -8.54 -17.93
C LEU A 357 10.43 -9.11 -16.56
N LEU A 358 9.44 -9.31 -15.67
CA LEU A 358 9.66 -10.08 -14.46
C LEU A 358 10.21 -11.48 -14.79
N PRO A 359 11.04 -12.07 -13.91
CA PRO A 359 11.55 -13.41 -14.13
C PRO A 359 10.40 -14.43 -14.21
N PRO A 360 10.56 -15.52 -14.98
CA PRO A 360 9.56 -16.57 -15.06
C PRO A 360 9.46 -17.32 -13.73
N HIS A 361 8.28 -17.82 -13.42
CA HIS A 361 8.01 -18.63 -12.26
C HIS A 361 8.73 -19.98 -12.41
N PRO A 362 9.55 -20.42 -11.43
CA PRO A 362 10.37 -21.62 -11.59
C PRO A 362 9.57 -22.91 -11.88
N GLN A 363 8.34 -22.98 -11.38
CA GLN A 363 7.41 -24.09 -11.58
C GLN A 363 6.48 -23.90 -12.81
N GLY A 364 6.68 -22.86 -13.61
CA GLY A 364 5.77 -22.47 -14.68
C GLY A 364 4.42 -21.94 -14.18
N CYS A 365 3.43 -21.89 -15.07
CA CYS A 365 2.06 -21.54 -14.70
C CYS A 365 1.32 -22.74 -14.09
N PRO A 366 0.50 -22.54 -13.04
CA PRO A 366 -0.49 -23.52 -12.61
C PRO A 366 -1.36 -23.99 -13.78
N ALA A 367 -1.67 -25.30 -13.82
CA ALA A 367 -2.38 -25.93 -14.94
C ALA A 367 -3.77 -25.33 -15.21
N GLU A 368 -4.40 -24.70 -14.21
CA GLU A 368 -5.68 -24.04 -14.38
C GLU A 368 -5.60 -22.69 -15.11
N ILE A 369 -4.43 -22.05 -15.11
CA ILE A 369 -4.23 -20.78 -15.82
C ILE A 369 -4.06 -21.07 -17.31
N LYS A 370 -4.99 -20.56 -18.11
CA LYS A 370 -4.94 -20.62 -19.57
C LYS A 370 -3.95 -19.58 -20.12
N ALA A 371 -2.66 -19.80 -19.87
CA ALA A 371 -1.57 -18.99 -20.39
C ALA A 371 -0.88 -19.69 -21.55
N THR A 372 -0.42 -18.91 -22.53
CA THR A 372 0.44 -19.39 -23.62
C THR A 372 1.92 -19.09 -23.35
N ARG A 373 2.20 -18.37 -22.27
CA ARG A 373 3.52 -17.85 -21.88
C ARG A 373 3.76 -18.11 -20.39
N ASP A 374 5.02 -17.99 -19.97
CA ASP A 374 5.41 -18.23 -18.59
C ASP A 374 4.74 -17.25 -17.62
N CYS A 375 4.35 -17.76 -16.45
CA CYS A 375 3.90 -16.94 -15.35
C CYS A 375 5.10 -16.22 -14.73
N PHE A 376 4.88 -15.07 -14.11
CA PHE A 376 5.96 -14.30 -13.49
C PHE A 376 6.20 -14.68 -12.04
N VAL A 377 7.35 -14.26 -11.48
CA VAL A 377 7.66 -14.29 -10.05
C VAL A 377 8.14 -12.91 -9.59
N ALA A 378 7.72 -12.47 -8.40
CA ALA A 378 8.09 -11.19 -7.78
C ALA A 378 8.10 -11.30 -6.24
N GLY A 379 8.41 -10.22 -5.51
CA GLY A 379 8.38 -10.21 -4.04
C GLY A 379 7.01 -10.61 -3.46
N ASP A 380 5.94 -10.09 -4.04
CA ASP A 380 4.55 -10.49 -3.79
C ASP A 380 4.12 -11.59 -4.76
N HIS A 381 3.28 -12.55 -4.34
CA HIS A 381 2.78 -13.65 -5.17
C HIS A 381 1.54 -13.32 -6.02
N ARG A 382 0.99 -12.11 -5.87
CA ARG A 382 -0.21 -11.64 -6.57
C ARG A 382 0.16 -10.64 -7.68
N GLN A 383 1.43 -10.57 -8.08
CA GLN A 383 1.97 -9.69 -9.13
C GLN A 383 1.25 -9.78 -10.48
N SER A 384 0.60 -10.92 -10.74
CA SER A 384 -0.15 -11.18 -11.96
C SER A 384 -1.67 -11.19 -11.75
N GLU A 385 -2.18 -10.83 -10.57
CA GLU A 385 -3.63 -10.83 -10.26
C GLU A 385 -4.42 -10.13 -11.36
N THR A 386 -3.92 -8.97 -11.82
CA THR A 386 -4.33 -8.34 -13.07
C THR A 386 -3.11 -7.89 -13.88
N PRO A 387 -3.20 -7.84 -15.23
CA PRO A 387 -2.10 -7.37 -16.07
C PRO A 387 -1.67 -5.93 -15.76
N THR A 388 -2.61 -5.10 -15.30
CA THR A 388 -2.31 -3.70 -14.93
C THR A 388 -1.54 -3.59 -13.61
N LEU A 389 -1.61 -4.59 -12.73
CA LEU A 389 -0.76 -4.68 -11.54
C LEU A 389 0.66 -5.17 -11.89
N THR A 390 0.80 -6.01 -12.91
CA THR A 390 2.13 -6.47 -13.36
C THR A 390 2.99 -5.32 -13.89
N VAL A 391 2.35 -4.27 -14.44
CA VAL A 391 3.03 -3.05 -14.91
C VAL A 391 3.91 -2.39 -13.83
N PRO A 392 3.41 -1.95 -12.66
CA PRO A 392 4.28 -1.39 -11.63
C PRO A 392 5.36 -2.38 -11.15
N HIS A 393 5.09 -3.69 -11.03
CA HIS A 393 6.14 -4.66 -10.69
C HIS A 393 7.32 -4.63 -11.68
N ILE A 394 7.05 -4.67 -13.00
CA ILE A 394 8.09 -4.54 -14.04
C ILE A 394 8.77 -3.17 -13.97
N THR A 395 8.00 -2.10 -13.76
CA THR A 395 8.52 -0.72 -13.66
C THR A 395 9.61 -0.62 -12.60
N TRP A 396 9.32 -1.15 -11.41
CA TRP A 396 10.20 -1.03 -10.24
C TRP A 396 11.38 -1.99 -10.29
N LEU A 397 11.23 -3.19 -10.87
CA LEU A 397 12.35 -4.08 -11.18
C LEU A 397 13.35 -3.36 -12.10
N ARG A 398 12.86 -2.83 -13.24
CA ARG A 398 13.72 -2.13 -14.19
C ARG A 398 14.34 -0.87 -13.58
N ARG A 399 13.62 -0.19 -12.69
CA ARG A 399 14.13 0.98 -11.96
C ARG A 399 15.31 0.59 -11.05
N HIS A 400 15.21 -0.54 -10.35
CA HIS A 400 16.29 -1.07 -9.53
C HIS A 400 17.53 -1.39 -10.39
N ASN A 401 17.38 -2.19 -11.45
CA ASN A 401 18.50 -2.56 -12.32
C ASN A 401 19.17 -1.33 -12.96
N LEU A 402 18.39 -0.33 -13.39
CA LEU A 402 18.90 0.95 -13.89
C LEU A 402 19.74 1.71 -12.84
N ILE A 403 19.31 1.73 -11.57
CA ILE A 403 20.04 2.40 -10.51
C ILE A 403 21.30 1.61 -10.14
N ALA A 404 21.24 0.28 -10.07
CA ALA A 404 22.40 -0.57 -9.78
C ALA A 404 23.54 -0.32 -10.77
N ASP A 405 23.23 -0.34 -12.07
CA ASP A 405 24.22 -0.08 -13.13
C ASP A 405 24.82 1.33 -13.01
N ALA A 406 23.97 2.34 -12.79
CA ALA A 406 24.40 3.72 -12.66
C ALA A 406 25.25 3.95 -11.40
N LEU A 407 24.87 3.33 -10.28
CA LEU A 407 25.55 3.44 -9.00
C LEU A 407 26.92 2.78 -9.06
N ARG A 408 27.01 1.59 -9.65
CA ARG A 408 28.29 0.91 -9.92
C ARG A 408 29.22 1.79 -10.74
N ASN A 409 28.73 2.33 -11.86
CA ASN A 409 29.53 3.16 -12.75
C ASN A 409 30.00 4.47 -12.09
N ALA A 410 29.20 5.03 -11.19
CA ALA A 410 29.51 6.30 -10.52
C ALA A 410 30.45 6.14 -9.31
N THR A 411 30.39 5.00 -8.61
CA THR A 411 31.08 4.80 -7.32
C THR A 411 32.22 3.80 -7.39
N GLY A 412 32.24 2.91 -8.38
CA GLY A 412 33.19 1.80 -8.46
C GLY A 412 32.91 0.65 -7.48
N ILE A 413 31.76 0.62 -6.80
CA ILE A 413 31.37 -0.50 -5.92
C ILE A 413 31.22 -1.77 -6.78
N THR A 414 32.02 -2.80 -6.48
CA THR A 414 32.02 -4.10 -7.18
C THR A 414 31.41 -5.24 -6.38
N ASN A 415 31.27 -5.09 -5.05
CA ASN A 415 30.65 -6.08 -4.19
C ASN A 415 29.13 -6.15 -4.46
N ASP A 416 28.63 -7.32 -4.86
CA ASP A 416 27.22 -7.54 -5.22
C ASP A 416 26.25 -7.15 -4.11
N GLU A 417 26.51 -7.62 -2.88
CA GLU A 417 25.64 -7.37 -1.73
C GLU A 417 25.54 -5.89 -1.40
N THR A 418 26.68 -5.21 -1.31
CA THR A 418 26.73 -3.78 -1.00
C THR A 418 26.00 -2.97 -2.07
N LEU A 419 26.22 -3.30 -3.35
CA LEU A 419 25.58 -2.62 -4.46
C LEU A 419 24.05 -2.86 -4.48
N PHE A 420 23.62 -4.09 -4.21
CA PHE A 420 22.20 -4.44 -4.11
C PHE A 420 21.51 -3.67 -2.98
N GLN A 421 22.08 -3.66 -1.77
CA GLN A 421 21.49 -3.01 -0.61
C GLN A 421 21.42 -1.48 -0.77
N GLU A 422 22.48 -0.84 -1.28
CA GLU A 422 22.44 0.60 -1.56
C GLU A 422 21.44 0.96 -2.66
N THR A 423 21.33 0.11 -3.70
CA THR A 423 20.32 0.28 -4.75
C THR A 423 18.91 0.13 -4.19
N LYS A 424 18.65 -0.93 -3.41
CA LYS A 424 17.37 -1.18 -2.73
C LYS A 424 16.99 -0.01 -1.84
N ARG A 425 17.93 0.51 -1.04
CA ARG A 425 17.74 1.68 -0.17
C ARG A 425 17.31 2.92 -0.95
N ILE A 426 17.93 3.21 -2.10
CA ILE A 426 17.52 4.32 -2.98
C ILE A 426 16.12 4.09 -3.56
N VAL A 427 15.84 2.89 -4.07
CA VAL A 427 14.52 2.56 -4.65
C VAL A 427 13.40 2.70 -3.63
N ILE A 428 13.59 2.21 -2.40
CA ILE A 428 12.65 2.38 -1.30
C ILE A 428 12.41 3.86 -1.01
N ALA A 429 13.46 4.67 -0.99
CA ALA A 429 13.32 6.11 -0.79
C ALA A 429 12.51 6.79 -1.91
N GLU A 430 12.70 6.39 -3.17
CA GLU A 430 11.88 6.86 -4.28
C GLU A 430 10.42 6.42 -4.13
N LEU A 431 10.17 5.16 -3.75
CA LEU A 431 8.83 4.59 -3.52
C LEU A 431 8.09 5.35 -2.40
N GLN A 432 8.74 5.57 -1.26
CA GLN A 432 8.22 6.37 -0.16
C GLN A 432 7.94 7.81 -0.61
N HIS A 433 8.88 8.44 -1.33
CA HIS A 433 8.73 9.82 -1.76
C HIS A 433 7.51 10.03 -2.67
N VAL A 434 7.36 9.23 -3.72
CA VAL A 434 6.24 9.37 -4.67
C VAL A 434 4.90 8.97 -4.05
N THR A 435 4.89 7.97 -3.16
CA THR A 435 3.68 7.56 -2.44
C THR A 435 3.13 8.72 -1.60
N TYR A 436 3.97 9.38 -0.80
CA TYR A 436 3.49 10.43 0.11
C TYR A 436 3.26 11.79 -0.56
N ASN A 437 3.96 12.08 -1.67
CA ASN A 437 3.92 13.41 -2.29
C ASN A 437 3.13 13.48 -3.59
N GLU A 438 2.85 12.34 -4.24
CA GLU A 438 2.03 12.30 -5.45
C GLU A 438 0.75 11.46 -5.25
N PHE A 439 0.86 10.25 -4.70
CA PHE A 439 -0.29 9.36 -4.55
C PHE A 439 -1.24 9.79 -3.43
N LEU A 440 -0.77 9.95 -2.18
CA LEU A 440 -1.64 10.34 -1.06
C LEU A 440 -2.40 11.66 -1.30
N PRO A 441 -1.80 12.72 -1.89
CA PRO A 441 -2.53 13.94 -2.24
C PRO A 441 -3.56 13.79 -3.35
N ALA A 442 -3.51 12.70 -4.14
CA ALA A 442 -4.56 12.38 -5.10
C ALA A 442 -5.78 11.72 -4.43
N LEU A 443 -5.56 11.02 -3.31
CA LEU A 443 -6.57 10.31 -2.53
C LEU A 443 -7.22 11.21 -1.48
N LEU A 444 -6.40 11.89 -0.68
CA LEU A 444 -6.79 12.60 0.55
C LEU A 444 -6.92 14.10 0.30
N SER A 445 -7.79 14.77 1.06
CA SER A 445 -7.87 16.22 1.01
C SER A 445 -6.59 16.88 1.56
N ASP A 446 -6.27 18.09 1.10
CA ASP A 446 -5.14 18.86 1.65
C ASP A 446 -5.29 19.11 3.16
N LYS A 447 -6.53 19.18 3.68
CA LYS A 447 -6.80 19.30 5.12
C LYS A 447 -6.31 18.05 5.85
N THR A 448 -6.68 16.86 5.38
CA THR A 448 -6.26 15.58 5.97
C THR A 448 -4.75 15.39 5.88
N ILE A 449 -4.14 15.67 4.72
CA ILE A 449 -2.68 15.57 4.52
C ILE A 449 -1.92 16.45 5.53
N LYS A 450 -2.40 17.66 5.81
CA LYS A 450 -1.81 18.56 6.80
C LYS A 450 -2.02 18.06 8.23
N ALA A 451 -3.23 17.63 8.57
CA ALA A 451 -3.59 17.17 9.91
C ALA A 451 -2.71 15.99 10.38
N PHE A 452 -2.37 15.07 9.47
CA PHE A 452 -1.53 13.90 9.76
C PHE A 452 -0.05 14.09 9.39
N ASN A 453 0.38 15.30 9.03
CA ASN A 453 1.77 15.62 8.66
C ASN A 453 2.38 14.67 7.60
N LEU A 454 1.59 14.30 6.58
CA LEU A 454 1.98 13.28 5.62
C LEU A 454 2.90 13.83 4.52
N ARG A 455 2.74 15.09 4.13
CA ARG A 455 3.51 15.69 3.03
C ARG A 455 4.97 15.96 3.45
N SER A 456 5.90 15.69 2.53
CA SER A 456 7.31 16.06 2.72
C SER A 456 7.54 17.56 2.47
N ARG A 457 8.57 18.12 3.09
CA ARG A 457 9.05 19.48 2.77
C ARG A 457 9.82 19.46 1.45
N ARG A 458 9.83 20.61 0.74
CA ARG A 458 10.53 20.76 -0.55
C ARG A 458 12.04 20.50 -0.47
N SER A 459 12.66 20.72 0.69
CA SER A 459 14.08 20.51 0.92
C SER A 459 14.36 20.11 2.37
N GLY A 460 15.56 19.60 2.62
CA GLY A 460 16.03 19.21 3.95
C GLY A 460 15.33 17.97 4.51
N HIS A 461 15.71 17.61 5.74
CA HIS A 461 15.14 16.48 6.47
C HIS A 461 13.84 16.88 7.16
N VAL A 462 12.92 15.94 7.26
CA VAL A 462 11.72 16.04 8.10
C VAL A 462 11.69 14.79 8.94
N ASP A 463 12.20 14.92 10.16
CA ASP A 463 12.34 13.79 11.06
C ASP A 463 11.26 13.84 12.13
N ASN A 464 10.38 12.85 12.08
CA ASN A 464 9.29 12.64 13.02
C ASN A 464 9.25 11.18 13.50
N TYR A 465 10.38 10.48 13.40
CA TYR A 465 10.47 9.12 13.91
C TYR A 465 10.21 9.11 15.42
N ASN A 466 9.40 8.15 15.86
CA ASN A 466 9.08 7.94 17.25
C ASN A 466 9.05 6.44 17.53
N LEU A 467 9.97 6.00 18.39
CA LEU A 467 10.16 4.61 18.78
C LEU A 467 9.02 4.03 19.64
N PHE A 468 8.08 4.85 20.12
CA PHE A 468 6.89 4.40 20.85
C PHE A 468 5.66 4.23 19.94
N ILE A 469 5.78 4.51 18.64
CA ILE A 469 4.71 4.28 17.67
C ILE A 469 4.71 2.81 17.26
N ASP A 470 3.52 2.20 17.26
CA ASP A 470 3.28 0.91 16.61
C ASP A 470 3.03 1.13 15.10
N PRO A 471 3.95 0.72 14.22
CA PRO A 471 3.82 0.87 12.78
C PRO A 471 3.01 -0.25 12.12
N ARG A 472 2.55 -1.26 12.88
CA ARG A 472 1.87 -2.42 12.30
C ARG A 472 0.65 -1.99 11.49
N THR A 473 0.39 -2.72 10.41
CA THR A 473 -0.81 -2.49 9.61
C THR A 473 -2.05 -2.78 10.44
N ILE A 474 -2.96 -1.80 10.53
CA ILE A 474 -4.23 -1.89 11.24
C ILE A 474 -5.15 -2.84 10.47
N ASN A 475 -5.80 -3.74 11.19
CA ASN A 475 -6.70 -4.74 10.63
C ASN A 475 -7.82 -4.12 9.78
N ALA A 476 -8.49 -3.10 10.32
CA ALA A 476 -9.53 -2.34 9.61
C ALA A 476 -9.03 -1.56 8.40
N PHE A 477 -7.75 -1.17 8.38
CA PHE A 477 -7.15 -0.55 7.20
C PHE A 477 -7.04 -1.58 6.05
N GLY A 478 -6.47 -2.76 6.32
CA GLY A 478 -6.25 -3.80 5.31
C GLY A 478 -7.53 -4.48 4.81
N VAL A 479 -8.49 -4.73 5.71
CA VAL A 479 -9.70 -5.49 5.36
C VAL A 479 -10.86 -4.63 4.86
N ALA A 480 -10.82 -3.31 5.09
CA ALA A 480 -11.89 -2.40 4.68
C ALA A 480 -11.39 -1.10 4.03
N ALA A 481 -10.71 -0.21 4.76
CA ALA A 481 -10.49 1.17 4.29
C ALA A 481 -9.65 1.25 3.01
N TYR A 482 -8.54 0.52 2.94
CA TYR A 482 -7.65 0.54 1.77
C TYR A 482 -8.17 -0.33 0.61
N ARG A 483 -9.27 -1.08 0.82
CA ARG A 483 -10.03 -1.75 -0.25
C ARG A 483 -10.92 -0.80 -1.06
N MET A 484 -10.93 0.49 -0.71
CA MET A 484 -11.58 1.53 -1.53
C MET A 484 -11.13 1.51 -2.99
N GLY A 485 -9.90 1.04 -3.24
CA GLY A 485 -9.30 0.88 -4.57
C GLY A 485 -10.14 0.02 -5.51
N HIS A 486 -10.96 -0.90 -4.98
CA HIS A 486 -11.82 -1.76 -5.80
C HIS A 486 -12.87 -0.96 -6.59
N SER A 487 -13.32 0.21 -6.10
CA SER A 487 -14.21 1.11 -6.88
C SER A 487 -13.50 1.81 -8.04
N LEU A 488 -12.17 1.87 -7.99
CA LEU A 488 -11.35 2.57 -8.98
C LEU A 488 -11.04 1.67 -10.19
N VAL A 489 -11.31 0.37 -10.09
CA VAL A 489 -11.04 -0.64 -11.11
C VAL A 489 -11.95 -0.45 -12.33
N ARG A 490 -11.36 -0.54 -13.52
CA ARG A 490 -12.08 -0.52 -14.80
C ARG A 490 -12.56 -1.92 -15.14
N ASN A 491 -13.69 -2.01 -15.86
CA ASN A 491 -14.18 -3.30 -16.37
C ASN A 491 -13.32 -3.86 -17.54
N THR A 492 -12.31 -3.10 -17.95
CA THR A 492 -11.40 -3.43 -19.05
C THR A 492 -9.97 -3.08 -18.67
N VAL A 493 -9.03 -3.83 -19.24
CA VAL A 493 -7.60 -3.49 -19.37
C VAL A 493 -7.31 -3.15 -20.83
N GLY A 494 -6.14 -2.60 -21.16
CA GLY A 494 -5.88 -2.28 -22.56
C GLY A 494 -4.46 -1.89 -22.92
N HIS A 495 -4.23 -1.83 -24.23
CA HIS A 495 -2.99 -1.42 -24.88
C HIS A 495 -3.21 -0.17 -25.72
N LEU A 496 -2.27 0.77 -25.65
CA LEU A 496 -2.32 2.01 -26.42
C LEU A 496 -1.10 2.19 -27.32
N GLY A 497 -1.27 1.86 -28.60
CA GLY A 497 -0.32 2.12 -29.68
C GLY A 497 -0.47 3.51 -30.29
N LYS A 498 -0.31 3.61 -31.63
CA LYS A 498 -0.47 4.86 -32.40
C LYS A 498 -1.93 5.22 -32.72
N GLY A 499 -2.89 4.34 -32.39
CA GLY A 499 -4.31 4.49 -32.74
C GLY A 499 -5.24 4.53 -31.52
N ARG A 500 -6.47 4.05 -31.72
CA ARG A 500 -7.43 3.86 -30.62
C ARG A 500 -6.93 2.79 -29.65
N PRO A 501 -7.25 2.89 -28.34
CA PRO A 501 -6.98 1.84 -27.38
C PRO A 501 -7.56 0.50 -27.85
N LYS A 502 -6.75 -0.56 -27.77
CA LYS A 502 -7.26 -1.93 -27.82
C LYS A 502 -7.57 -2.34 -26.39
N THR A 503 -8.83 -2.62 -26.09
CA THR A 503 -9.28 -2.97 -24.74
C THR A 503 -9.73 -4.42 -24.64
N PHE A 504 -9.51 -5.02 -23.48
CA PHE A 504 -9.87 -6.40 -23.17
C PHE A 504 -10.70 -6.44 -21.89
N PRO A 505 -11.74 -7.28 -21.78
CA PRO A 505 -12.52 -7.41 -20.56
C PRO A 505 -11.68 -7.96 -19.41
N ILE A 506 -11.67 -7.28 -18.27
CA ILE A 506 -10.80 -7.65 -17.13
C ILE A 506 -11.05 -9.08 -16.64
N TYR A 507 -12.32 -9.52 -16.64
CA TYR A 507 -12.73 -10.84 -16.15
C TYR A 507 -12.10 -12.02 -16.92
N LYS A 508 -11.53 -11.79 -18.11
CA LYS A 508 -10.84 -12.82 -18.91
C LYS A 508 -9.35 -12.92 -18.63
N HIS A 509 -8.78 -11.98 -17.88
CA HIS A 509 -7.34 -11.78 -17.77
C HIS A 509 -6.81 -11.80 -16.34
N PHE A 510 -7.59 -12.29 -15.37
CA PHE A 510 -7.07 -12.51 -14.03
C PHE A 510 -6.01 -13.62 -14.04
N GLU A 511 -4.84 -13.36 -13.47
CA GLU A 511 -3.68 -14.27 -13.41
C GLU A 511 -3.05 -14.67 -14.76
N VAL A 512 -3.58 -14.18 -15.89
CA VAL A 512 -3.10 -14.55 -17.24
C VAL A 512 -1.98 -13.57 -17.68
N PRO A 513 -0.73 -14.03 -17.87
CA PRO A 513 0.41 -13.15 -18.15
C PRO A 513 0.48 -12.70 -19.62
N ASP A 514 -0.26 -13.35 -20.52
CA ASP A 514 -0.13 -13.22 -21.98
C ASP A 514 -0.12 -11.77 -22.49
N LEU A 515 -0.95 -10.87 -21.93
CA LEU A 515 -0.97 -9.46 -22.35
C LEU A 515 0.33 -8.70 -22.04
N MET A 516 1.14 -9.15 -21.08
CA MET A 516 2.46 -8.56 -20.79
C MET A 516 3.51 -8.95 -21.82
N TYR A 517 3.31 -10.07 -22.53
CA TYR A 517 4.13 -10.50 -23.65
C TYR A 517 3.58 -9.92 -24.98
N GLU A 518 2.27 -10.01 -25.20
CA GLU A 518 1.62 -9.64 -26.46
C GLU A 518 1.20 -8.17 -26.54
N GLY A 519 2.03 -7.34 -27.17
CA GLY A 519 1.85 -5.88 -27.18
C GLY A 519 2.57 -5.20 -26.02
N GLY A 520 2.82 -5.93 -24.94
CA GLY A 520 3.87 -5.62 -24.00
C GLY A 520 3.50 -4.61 -22.91
N TYR A 521 4.29 -4.68 -21.83
CA TYR A 521 4.33 -3.71 -20.74
C TYR A 521 4.18 -2.25 -21.22
N GLU A 522 4.88 -1.85 -22.29
CA GLU A 522 4.91 -0.46 -22.74
C GLU A 522 3.56 0.07 -23.23
N LEU A 523 2.83 -0.73 -24.00
CA LEU A 523 1.52 -0.31 -24.51
C LEU A 523 0.49 -0.26 -23.38
N MET A 524 0.60 -1.14 -22.37
CA MET A 524 -0.27 -1.10 -21.20
C MET A 524 0.06 0.07 -20.28
N ALA A 525 1.33 0.33 -20.00
CA ALA A 525 1.77 1.48 -19.20
C ALA A 525 1.28 2.81 -19.83
N ARG A 526 1.34 2.91 -21.17
CA ARG A 526 0.82 4.05 -21.92
C ARG A 526 -0.70 4.17 -21.81
N TRP A 527 -1.42 3.05 -21.91
CA TRP A 527 -2.87 3.01 -21.72
C TRP A 527 -3.25 3.45 -20.31
N MET A 528 -2.59 2.90 -19.27
CA MET A 528 -2.83 3.23 -17.87
C MET A 528 -2.58 4.70 -17.56
N SER A 529 -1.61 5.32 -18.23
CA SER A 529 -1.27 6.74 -18.06
C SER A 529 -2.31 7.68 -18.67
N ARG A 530 -2.99 7.26 -19.75
CA ARG A 530 -3.93 8.10 -20.49
C ARG A 530 -5.39 7.85 -20.12
N GLU A 531 -5.78 6.59 -19.99
CA GLU A 531 -7.17 6.22 -19.79
C GLU A 531 -7.60 6.46 -18.34
N PRO A 532 -8.83 6.97 -18.14
CA PRO A 532 -9.31 7.29 -16.80
C PRO A 532 -9.63 6.03 -16.02
N LYS A 533 -9.36 6.07 -14.71
CA LYS A 533 -9.89 5.07 -13.78
C LYS A 533 -11.41 5.20 -13.63
N SER A 534 -12.05 4.20 -13.01
CA SER A 534 -13.47 4.34 -12.63
C SER A 534 -13.66 5.48 -11.62
N ARG A 535 -14.89 6.01 -11.56
CA ARG A 535 -15.24 7.06 -10.60
C ARG A 535 -15.10 6.52 -9.18
N SER A 536 -14.70 7.39 -8.25
CA SER A 536 -14.64 7.02 -6.83
C SER A 536 -16.04 7.16 -6.25
N ASP A 537 -16.73 6.03 -6.10
CA ASP A 537 -18.05 5.92 -5.51
C ASP A 537 -18.23 4.51 -4.94
N ARG A 538 -19.43 4.19 -4.42
CA ARG A 538 -19.73 2.87 -3.85
C ARG A 538 -19.77 1.73 -4.88
N PHE A 539 -19.75 2.01 -6.19
CA PHE A 539 -20.04 0.99 -7.18
C PHE A 539 -18.80 0.16 -7.55
N LEU A 540 -19.03 -1.13 -7.78
CA LEU A 540 -18.03 -2.06 -8.29
C LEU A 540 -18.42 -2.53 -9.69
N VAL A 541 -17.43 -2.58 -10.58
CA VAL A 541 -17.66 -3.05 -11.95
C VAL A 541 -17.95 -4.55 -11.99
N ASP A 542 -18.73 -4.96 -12.99
CA ASP A 542 -19.21 -6.34 -13.14
C ASP A 542 -18.07 -7.38 -13.13
N GLY A 543 -16.94 -7.05 -13.76
CA GLY A 543 -15.75 -7.90 -13.84
C GLY A 543 -15.18 -8.35 -12.49
N ILE A 544 -15.38 -7.57 -11.42
CA ILE A 544 -14.94 -7.91 -10.06
C ILE A 544 -16.11 -8.21 -9.11
N ARG A 545 -17.32 -7.69 -9.38
CA ARG A 545 -18.50 -7.89 -8.51
C ARG A 545 -19.26 -9.18 -8.81
N ASN A 546 -19.19 -9.67 -10.05
CA ASN A 546 -20.01 -10.79 -10.51
C ASN A 546 -19.19 -11.85 -11.26
N ARG A 547 -18.04 -11.46 -11.81
CA ARG A 547 -17.24 -12.28 -12.73
C ARG A 547 -15.80 -12.45 -12.27
N LEU A 548 -15.54 -12.25 -10.98
CA LEU A 548 -14.20 -12.43 -10.42
C LEU A 548 -13.79 -13.90 -10.58
N PHE A 549 -12.66 -14.12 -11.25
CA PHE A 549 -12.12 -15.45 -11.55
C PHE A 549 -13.07 -16.38 -12.34
N GLU A 550 -13.90 -15.84 -13.23
CA GLU A 550 -14.73 -16.64 -14.14
C GLU A 550 -13.94 -17.31 -15.28
N ASN A 551 -12.70 -16.87 -15.53
CA ASN A 551 -11.88 -17.32 -16.66
C ASN A 551 -11.33 -18.77 -16.54
N PHE A 552 -11.60 -19.45 -15.44
CA PHE A 552 -11.10 -20.79 -15.15
C PHE A 552 -12.18 -21.86 -15.44
N ASN A 553 -12.06 -22.54 -16.59
CA ASN A 553 -12.92 -23.68 -16.91
C ASN A 553 -12.32 -24.98 -16.36
N PHE A 554 -12.59 -25.29 -15.09
CA PHE A 554 -12.39 -26.65 -14.58
C PHE A 554 -13.73 -27.29 -14.26
N MET A 555 -13.89 -28.55 -14.68
CA MET A 555 -15.05 -29.39 -14.39
C MET A 555 -15.00 -29.88 -12.93
N GLY A 556 -15.05 -28.95 -11.98
CA GLY A 556 -15.42 -29.26 -10.61
C GLY A 556 -16.92 -29.61 -10.52
N PRO A 557 -17.39 -30.20 -9.40
CA PRO A 557 -18.82 -30.47 -9.23
C PRO A 557 -19.62 -29.18 -9.51
N SER A 558 -20.66 -29.32 -10.32
CA SER A 558 -21.45 -28.25 -10.98
C SER A 558 -22.22 -27.30 -10.04
N VAL A 559 -21.94 -27.34 -8.73
CA VAL A 559 -22.73 -26.71 -7.65
C VAL A 559 -21.98 -25.62 -6.87
N GLU A 560 -20.65 -25.55 -6.92
CA GLU A 560 -19.90 -24.75 -5.93
C GLU A 560 -19.90 -23.23 -6.17
N THR A 561 -19.11 -22.70 -7.13
CA THR A 561 -18.96 -21.24 -7.31
C THR A 561 -18.38 -20.93 -8.70
N PRO A 562 -19.18 -20.63 -9.74
CA PRO A 562 -18.68 -20.37 -11.09
C PRO A 562 -17.85 -19.09 -11.22
N SER A 563 -18.11 -18.13 -10.34
CA SER A 563 -17.39 -16.86 -10.20
C SER A 563 -17.64 -16.28 -8.82
N LEU A 564 -16.83 -15.32 -8.41
CA LEU A 564 -16.90 -14.67 -7.11
C LEU A 564 -17.39 -13.21 -7.21
N ASP A 565 -17.77 -12.66 -6.06
CA ASP A 565 -18.11 -11.25 -5.86
C ASP A 565 -17.12 -10.60 -4.89
N LEU A 566 -16.24 -9.73 -5.40
CA LEU A 566 -15.24 -9.04 -4.58
C LEU A 566 -15.87 -8.14 -3.50
N GLY A 567 -17.03 -7.54 -3.78
CA GLY A 567 -17.77 -6.72 -2.82
C GLY A 567 -18.29 -7.56 -1.65
N ALA A 568 -18.88 -8.72 -1.95
CA ALA A 568 -19.33 -9.68 -0.94
C ALA A 568 -18.13 -10.26 -0.17
N LEU A 569 -17.03 -10.60 -0.84
CA LEU A 569 -15.80 -11.06 -0.20
C LEU A 569 -15.25 -10.02 0.79
N ASN A 570 -15.28 -8.72 0.46
CA ASN A 570 -14.81 -7.66 1.36
C ASN A 570 -15.68 -7.55 2.62
N VAL A 571 -17.00 -7.62 2.47
CA VAL A 571 -17.94 -7.61 3.62
C VAL A 571 -17.73 -8.85 4.49
N GLN A 572 -17.68 -10.03 3.87
CA GLN A 572 -17.48 -11.30 4.58
C GLN A 572 -16.14 -11.33 5.31
N ARG A 573 -15.07 -10.82 4.69
CA ARG A 573 -13.73 -10.71 5.29
C ARG A 573 -13.71 -9.78 6.51
N GLY A 574 -14.41 -8.64 6.43
CA GLY A 574 -14.57 -7.76 7.61
C GLY A 574 -15.23 -8.47 8.79
N ARG A 575 -16.25 -9.30 8.53
CA ARG A 575 -16.94 -10.08 9.57
C ARG A 575 -16.08 -11.21 10.14
N ASP A 576 -15.32 -11.91 9.29
CA ASP A 576 -14.32 -12.92 9.67
C ASP A 576 -13.22 -12.35 10.58
N HIS A 577 -12.83 -11.09 10.35
CA HIS A 577 -11.82 -10.40 11.16
C HIS A 577 -12.39 -9.80 12.45
N GLY A 578 -13.69 -9.98 12.72
CA GLY A 578 -14.35 -9.37 13.86
C GLY A 578 -14.25 -7.84 13.82
N ILE A 579 -14.34 -7.23 12.63
CA ILE A 579 -14.33 -5.77 12.50
C ILE A 579 -15.64 -5.20 13.05
N PRO A 580 -15.57 -4.22 13.98
CA PRO A 580 -16.73 -3.50 14.47
C PRO A 580 -17.53 -2.77 13.39
N SER A 581 -18.70 -2.30 13.79
CA SER A 581 -19.56 -1.51 12.91
C SER A 581 -18.88 -0.25 12.40
N TYR A 582 -19.38 0.25 11.27
CA TYR A 582 -18.99 1.53 10.71
C TYR A 582 -19.04 2.69 11.74
N ASN A 583 -20.04 2.69 12.62
CA ASN A 583 -20.17 3.70 13.69
C ASN A 583 -19.00 3.70 14.68
N ALA A 584 -18.44 2.54 15.02
CA ALA A 584 -17.29 2.46 15.92
C ALA A 584 -16.07 3.21 15.32
N TYR A 585 -15.87 3.09 14.00
CA TYR A 585 -14.80 3.80 13.31
C TYR A 585 -15.10 5.27 13.04
N ARG A 586 -16.38 5.65 12.89
CA ARG A 586 -16.76 7.07 12.93
C ARG A 586 -16.32 7.70 14.23
N GLN A 587 -16.64 7.07 15.37
CA GLN A 587 -16.28 7.57 16.70
C GLN A 587 -14.75 7.61 16.90
N PHE A 588 -14.04 6.56 16.47
CA PHE A 588 -12.57 6.56 16.45
C PHE A 588 -11.99 7.77 15.69
N CYS A 589 -12.61 8.12 14.56
CA CYS A 589 -12.23 9.27 13.76
C CYS A 589 -12.78 10.63 14.24
N GLY A 590 -13.37 10.68 15.45
CA GLY A 590 -13.96 11.89 16.02
C GLY A 590 -15.25 12.36 15.32
N LEU A 591 -15.89 11.50 14.54
CA LEU A 591 -17.16 11.78 13.88
C LEU A 591 -18.33 11.33 14.78
N PRO A 592 -19.47 12.06 14.76
CA PRO A 592 -20.66 11.64 15.49
C PRO A 592 -21.17 10.28 15.03
N LYS A 593 -21.60 9.46 16.00
CA LYS A 593 -22.33 8.22 15.76
C LYS A 593 -23.64 8.53 15.02
N ALA A 594 -23.96 7.74 13.99
CA ALA A 594 -25.25 7.81 13.32
C ALA A 594 -26.26 6.91 14.06
N ASN A 595 -27.34 7.50 14.57
CA ASN A 595 -28.39 6.78 15.30
C ASN A 595 -29.54 6.34 14.40
N PHE A 596 -29.66 6.94 13.22
CA PHE A 596 -30.67 6.60 12.22
C PHE A 596 -30.14 6.88 10.80
N PHE A 597 -30.82 6.37 9.78
CA PHE A 597 -30.32 6.43 8.40
C PHE A 597 -30.48 7.78 7.70
N ALA A 598 -31.39 8.66 8.14
CA ALA A 598 -31.56 9.98 7.51
C ALA A 598 -30.28 10.83 7.57
N VAL A 599 -30.09 11.72 6.60
CA VAL A 599 -28.88 12.57 6.45
C VAL A 599 -28.94 13.86 7.27
N THR A 600 -29.78 13.90 8.30
CA THR A 600 -29.93 15.03 9.23
C THR A 600 -29.03 14.86 10.45
N HIS A 601 -28.92 15.89 11.28
CA HIS A 601 -28.12 15.86 12.51
C HIS A 601 -28.44 14.62 13.35
N GLY A 602 -27.42 13.87 13.75
CA GLY A 602 -27.56 12.60 14.48
C GLY A 602 -27.71 11.36 13.61
N GLY A 603 -27.79 11.48 12.28
CA GLY A 603 -27.84 10.37 11.33
C GLY A 603 -26.62 10.29 10.40
N LEU A 604 -26.81 9.78 9.19
CA LEU A 604 -25.76 9.56 8.17
C LEU A 604 -25.40 10.87 7.42
N VAL A 605 -24.98 11.90 8.15
CA VAL A 605 -24.72 13.26 7.61
C VAL A 605 -23.60 13.33 6.57
N ASN A 606 -22.74 12.32 6.49
CA ASN A 606 -21.66 12.26 5.49
C ASN A 606 -22.06 11.49 4.23
N HIS A 607 -23.32 11.07 4.12
CA HIS A 607 -23.84 10.31 2.99
C HIS A 607 -24.80 11.17 2.16
N SER A 608 -24.91 10.85 0.87
CA SER A 608 -26.01 11.38 0.06
C SER A 608 -27.34 10.77 0.53
N PRO A 609 -28.49 11.45 0.33
CA PRO A 609 -29.80 10.86 0.63
C PRO A 609 -30.01 9.50 -0.06
N GLN A 610 -29.45 9.32 -1.25
CA GLN A 610 -29.52 8.06 -1.97
C GLN A 610 -28.66 6.96 -1.32
N SER A 611 -27.43 7.28 -0.94
CA SER A 611 -26.54 6.33 -0.25
C SER A 611 -27.15 5.90 1.10
N ALA A 612 -27.68 6.85 1.87
CA ALA A 612 -28.37 6.60 3.12
C ALA A 612 -29.57 5.65 2.97
N ARG A 613 -30.44 5.90 1.97
CA ARG A 613 -31.56 4.99 1.65
C ARG A 613 -31.09 3.61 1.24
N THR A 614 -30.03 3.52 0.44
CA THR A 614 -29.46 2.23 0.05
C THR A 614 -28.92 1.44 1.26
N LEU A 615 -28.26 2.10 2.21
CA LEU A 615 -27.81 1.47 3.45
C LEU A 615 -29.00 1.04 4.33
N GLN A 616 -30.05 1.85 4.43
CA GLN A 616 -31.29 1.51 5.12
C GLN A 616 -31.99 0.29 4.51
N GLN A 617 -31.92 0.16 3.19
CA GLN A 617 -32.43 -1.03 2.52
C GLN A 617 -31.59 -2.27 2.81
N ALA A 618 -30.28 -2.12 3.04
CA ALA A 618 -29.39 -3.25 3.30
C ALA A 618 -29.38 -3.70 4.76
N TYR A 619 -29.45 -2.78 5.72
CA TYR A 619 -29.26 -3.03 7.16
C TYR A 619 -30.47 -2.60 7.98
N ARG A 620 -30.72 -3.29 9.10
CA ARG A 620 -31.83 -2.97 10.02
C ARG A 620 -31.52 -1.73 10.86
N HIS A 621 -30.28 -1.60 11.33
CA HIS A 621 -29.84 -0.48 12.17
C HIS A 621 -28.48 0.08 11.69
N PRO A 622 -28.16 1.38 11.89
CA PRO A 622 -26.86 1.94 11.51
C PRO A 622 -25.64 1.29 12.18
N ASP A 623 -25.81 0.72 13.37
CA ASP A 623 -24.77 -0.08 14.06
C ASP A 623 -24.57 -1.47 13.43
N ASP A 624 -25.40 -1.88 12.47
CA ASP A 624 -25.18 -3.13 11.74
C ASP A 624 -24.25 -2.93 10.53
N ILE A 625 -24.11 -1.69 10.06
CA ILE A 625 -23.38 -1.36 8.82
C ILE A 625 -21.93 -1.83 8.92
N ASP A 626 -21.54 -2.72 8.00
CA ASP A 626 -20.15 -3.17 7.88
C ASP A 626 -19.25 -1.98 7.47
N LEU A 627 -18.05 -1.88 8.05
CA LEU A 627 -17.13 -0.76 7.80
C LEU A 627 -16.89 -0.50 6.30
N PHE A 628 -16.69 -1.56 5.51
CA PHE A 628 -16.51 -1.44 4.07
C PHE A 628 -17.71 -0.79 3.38
N ALA A 629 -18.94 -1.28 3.65
CA ALA A 629 -20.16 -0.75 3.06
C ALA A 629 -20.44 0.71 3.48
N GLY A 630 -20.25 1.02 4.76
CA GLY A 630 -20.45 2.36 5.32
C GLY A 630 -19.49 3.39 4.75
N GLY A 631 -18.18 3.09 4.77
CA GLY A 631 -17.14 4.00 4.29
C GLY A 631 -17.14 4.20 2.78
N MET A 632 -17.42 3.15 1.98
CA MET A 632 -17.58 3.26 0.53
C MET A 632 -18.78 4.13 0.12
N SER A 633 -19.79 4.23 0.98
CA SER A 633 -21.03 4.96 0.69
C SER A 633 -20.99 6.43 1.10
N GLU A 634 -19.94 6.86 1.80
CA GLU A 634 -19.74 8.27 2.17
C GLU A 634 -19.54 9.15 0.94
N THR A 635 -19.98 10.40 1.03
CA THR A 635 -19.72 11.42 0.01
C THR A 635 -18.26 11.86 0.10
N PRO A 636 -17.49 11.87 -1.01
CA PRO A 636 -16.13 12.37 -0.98
C PRO A 636 -16.02 13.83 -0.51
N ASP A 637 -15.04 14.11 0.35
CA ASP A 637 -14.76 15.49 0.77
C ASP A 637 -14.17 16.31 -0.38
N LYS A 638 -14.35 17.64 -0.31
CA LYS A 638 -13.75 18.56 -1.27
C LYS A 638 -12.24 18.36 -1.38
N GLY A 639 -11.78 18.03 -2.59
CA GLY A 639 -10.36 17.80 -2.89
C GLY A 639 -9.87 16.38 -2.63
N SER A 640 -10.71 15.50 -2.07
CA SER A 640 -10.45 14.07 -1.88
C SER A 640 -11.30 13.24 -2.86
N ILE A 641 -10.96 11.96 -3.02
CA ILE A 641 -11.83 10.97 -3.65
C ILE A 641 -12.55 10.07 -2.62
N LEU A 642 -12.40 10.40 -1.34
CA LEU A 642 -12.82 9.59 -0.20
C LEU A 642 -13.69 10.39 0.77
N GLY A 643 -14.61 9.70 1.44
CA GLY A 643 -15.33 10.23 2.58
C GLY A 643 -14.44 10.39 3.83
N PRO A 644 -14.93 11.07 4.87
CA PRO A 644 -14.14 11.42 6.04
C PRO A 644 -13.63 10.22 6.84
N THR A 645 -14.38 9.11 6.95
CA THR A 645 -13.95 7.94 7.74
C THR A 645 -12.77 7.24 7.09
N PHE A 646 -12.84 6.97 5.78
CA PHE A 646 -11.71 6.35 5.08
C PHE A 646 -10.53 7.29 4.91
N GLN A 647 -10.73 8.60 4.77
CA GLN A 647 -9.63 9.55 4.83
C GLN A 647 -8.89 9.48 6.17
N CYS A 648 -9.62 9.46 7.28
CA CYS A 648 -9.03 9.33 8.63
C CYS A 648 -8.24 8.03 8.78
N LEU A 649 -8.84 6.87 8.47
CA LEU A 649 -8.18 5.57 8.66
C LEU A 649 -6.93 5.42 7.78
N ILE A 650 -7.01 5.84 6.51
CA ILE A 650 -5.87 5.78 5.59
C ILE A 650 -4.79 6.76 6.03
N ALA A 651 -5.14 8.01 6.34
CA ALA A 651 -4.16 9.00 6.76
C ALA A 651 -3.49 8.62 8.09
N TYR A 652 -4.25 8.07 9.03
CA TYR A 652 -3.72 7.56 10.29
C TYR A 652 -2.72 6.44 10.04
N GLN A 653 -3.07 5.42 9.25
CA GLN A 653 -2.15 4.33 8.93
C GLN A 653 -0.85 4.80 8.28
N PHE A 654 -0.92 5.65 7.25
CA PHE A 654 0.28 6.19 6.61
C PHE A 654 1.09 7.10 7.56
N SER A 655 0.45 7.74 8.55
CA SER A 655 1.19 8.46 9.57
C SER A 655 1.97 7.52 10.49
N LEU A 656 1.46 6.32 10.78
CA LEU A 656 2.14 5.29 11.57
C LEU A 656 3.32 4.70 10.79
N TYR A 657 3.13 4.37 9.50
CA TYR A 657 4.22 3.90 8.63
C TYR A 657 5.37 4.89 8.55
N LYS A 658 5.07 6.20 8.47
CA LYS A 658 6.09 7.24 8.43
C LYS A 658 6.81 7.43 9.76
N GLN A 659 6.06 7.50 10.87
CA GLN A 659 6.60 7.84 12.19
C GLN A 659 7.24 6.65 12.90
N GLY A 660 6.77 5.43 12.66
CA GLY A 660 7.34 4.22 13.26
C GLY A 660 8.48 3.60 12.47
N ASP A 661 8.92 4.23 11.37
CA ASP A 661 9.98 3.68 10.52
C ASP A 661 11.36 4.32 10.79
N ARG A 662 12.26 3.55 11.41
CA ARG A 662 13.66 3.94 11.65
C ARG A 662 14.43 4.22 10.36
N PHE A 663 14.02 3.62 9.24
CA PHE A 663 14.63 3.74 7.91
C PHE A 663 13.87 4.70 6.99
N TRP A 664 12.94 5.51 7.53
CA TRP A 664 12.25 6.53 6.74
C TRP A 664 13.24 7.42 5.99
N TYR A 665 13.02 7.64 4.69
CA TYR A 665 14.03 8.27 3.83
C TYR A 665 14.41 9.72 4.21
N GLU A 666 13.62 10.40 5.06
CA GLU A 666 13.91 11.76 5.53
C GLU A 666 14.58 11.85 6.91
N ARG A 667 14.96 10.72 7.54
CA ARG A 667 15.68 10.69 8.83
C ARG A 667 16.92 11.57 8.78
N LYS A 668 17.23 12.28 9.88
CA LYS A 668 18.41 13.15 9.96
C LYS A 668 19.68 12.35 10.14
N PHE A 669 20.75 12.77 9.46
CA PHE A 669 22.07 12.19 9.59
C PHE A 669 22.61 12.22 11.04
N GLN A 670 22.33 13.27 11.81
CA GLN A 670 22.74 13.32 13.22
C GLN A 670 22.03 12.29 14.10
N GLU A 671 20.80 11.91 13.74
CA GLU A 671 19.95 11.01 14.55
C GLU A 671 20.07 9.55 14.11
N ASN A 672 20.42 9.30 12.85
CA ASN A 672 20.62 7.96 12.30
C ASN A 672 21.77 7.99 11.26
N PRO A 673 23.03 8.20 11.68
CA PRO A 673 24.17 8.40 10.77
C PRO A 673 24.47 7.17 9.91
N VAL A 674 24.01 5.99 10.34
CA VAL A 674 24.29 4.71 9.70
C VAL A 674 23.39 4.50 8.48
N ALA A 675 22.11 4.89 8.55
CA ALA A 675 21.14 4.63 7.48
C ALA A 675 20.59 5.90 6.79
N ALA A 676 20.69 7.08 7.40
CA ALA A 676 20.14 8.31 6.83
C ALA A 676 20.91 8.75 5.57
N PHE A 677 20.16 9.25 4.58
CA PHE A 677 20.78 9.91 3.42
C PHE A 677 21.43 11.23 3.83
N THR A 678 22.50 11.60 3.13
CA THR A 678 23.05 12.95 3.22
C THR A 678 22.07 13.98 2.66
N LYS A 679 22.26 15.26 3.01
CA LYS A 679 21.44 16.36 2.46
C LYS A 679 21.48 16.42 0.93
N ALA A 680 22.62 16.06 0.32
CA ALA A 680 22.80 16.09 -1.13
C ALA A 680 22.03 14.96 -1.82
N GLU A 681 22.11 13.74 -1.28
CA GLU A 681 21.35 12.57 -1.77
C GLU A 681 19.85 12.78 -1.61
N LEU A 682 19.40 13.21 -0.43
CA LEU A 682 17.99 13.49 -0.17
C LEU A 682 17.44 14.57 -1.12
N SER A 683 18.24 15.57 -1.47
CA SER A 683 17.87 16.59 -2.46
C SER A 683 17.65 16.00 -3.86
N GLN A 684 18.35 14.92 -4.24
CA GLN A 684 18.08 14.22 -5.50
C GLN A 684 16.83 13.36 -5.43
N ILE A 685 16.63 12.62 -4.34
CA ILE A 685 15.42 11.80 -4.11
C ILE A 685 14.16 12.68 -4.19
N LYS A 686 14.19 13.87 -3.58
CA LYS A 686 13.05 14.81 -3.60
C LYS A 686 12.74 15.45 -4.96
N LYS A 687 13.56 15.21 -5.98
CA LYS A 687 13.29 15.61 -7.38
C LYS A 687 12.64 14.48 -8.19
N VAL A 688 12.60 13.27 -7.65
CA VAL A 688 12.04 12.11 -8.33
C VAL A 688 10.54 12.26 -8.40
N THR A 689 9.99 11.94 -9.57
CA THR A 689 8.55 11.89 -9.79
C THR A 689 8.18 10.51 -10.29
N TYR A 690 6.93 10.10 -10.10
CA TYR A 690 6.51 8.81 -10.63
C TYR A 690 6.67 8.75 -12.17
N SER A 691 6.46 9.87 -12.87
CA SER A 691 6.74 9.96 -14.31
C SER A 691 8.20 9.66 -14.65
N LYS A 692 9.16 10.12 -13.84
CA LYS A 692 10.59 9.83 -14.04
C LYS A 692 10.90 8.34 -13.82
N ILE A 693 10.23 7.73 -12.84
CA ILE A 693 10.36 6.31 -12.52
C ILE A 693 9.80 5.45 -13.64
N SER A 694 8.65 5.80 -14.21
CA SER A 694 8.07 5.06 -15.35
C SER A 694 8.88 5.23 -16.62
N VAL A 695 9.26 6.47 -16.95
CA VAL A 695 9.81 6.80 -18.26
C VAL A 695 11.29 6.39 -18.42
N GLY A 696 12.10 6.46 -17.35
CA GLY A 696 13.52 6.07 -17.41
C GLY A 696 13.74 4.63 -17.92
N PRO A 697 13.10 3.63 -17.30
CA PRO A 697 13.10 2.24 -17.75
C PRO A 697 12.63 2.00 -19.18
N MET A 698 11.73 2.82 -19.72
CA MET A 698 11.21 2.69 -21.09
C MET A 698 12.24 3.11 -22.14
N TYR A 699 13.22 3.94 -21.78
CA TYR A 699 14.21 4.49 -22.72
C TYR A 699 15.44 3.59 -22.95
N ASN A 700 15.78 2.70 -22.02
CA ASN A 700 16.98 1.86 -22.12
C ASN A 700 16.82 0.64 -23.06
N LEU A 701 15.66 0.47 -23.69
CA LEU A 701 15.45 -0.53 -24.73
C LEU A 701 15.83 0.03 -26.11
N HIS A 702 17.14 0.21 -26.35
CA HIS A 702 17.70 0.09 -27.70
C HIS A 702 18.03 -1.38 -27.94
N ILE A 703 16.99 -2.20 -28.15
CA ILE A 703 17.16 -3.53 -28.73
C ILE A 703 16.91 -3.38 -30.23
N ASN A 704 18.01 -3.50 -31.00
CA ASN A 704 18.11 -3.76 -32.43
C ASN A 704 16.87 -3.46 -33.30
N GLY A 705 16.92 -2.34 -34.03
CA GLY A 705 16.42 -2.31 -35.41
C GLY A 705 14.97 -1.90 -35.66
N SER A 706 14.22 -1.34 -34.71
CA SER A 706 12.94 -0.68 -35.04
C SER A 706 12.98 0.82 -34.74
N GLN A 707 12.68 1.62 -35.76
CA GLN A 707 12.59 3.09 -35.72
C GLN A 707 11.42 3.57 -34.82
N GLY A 708 11.49 3.32 -33.52
CA GLY A 708 10.49 3.68 -32.52
C GLY A 708 10.98 4.64 -31.43
N GLY A 709 12.29 4.83 -31.30
CA GLY A 709 12.91 5.54 -30.17
C GLY A 709 12.70 7.06 -30.12
N GLU A 710 12.42 7.73 -31.25
CA GLU A 710 12.41 9.20 -31.29
C GLU A 710 11.08 9.88 -30.90
N LYS A 711 9.99 9.14 -30.68
CA LYS A 711 8.65 9.74 -30.41
C LYS A 711 7.97 9.27 -29.12
N VAL A 712 8.73 8.79 -28.13
CA VAL A 712 8.23 8.58 -26.75
C VAL A 712 8.19 9.89 -25.95
N ARG A 713 8.75 10.98 -26.48
CA ARG A 713 8.82 12.31 -25.84
C ARG A 713 7.48 12.94 -25.43
N GLN A 714 6.34 12.58 -26.05
CA GLN A 714 5.17 13.48 -26.06
C GLN A 714 3.95 13.04 -25.23
N ILE A 715 3.88 11.82 -24.68
CA ILE A 715 2.60 11.30 -24.13
C ILE A 715 2.55 11.19 -22.60
N ILE A 716 3.67 11.18 -21.89
CA ILE A 716 3.66 11.11 -20.41
C ILE A 716 3.99 12.47 -19.74
N CYS A 717 4.67 13.39 -20.44
CA CYS A 717 5.24 14.61 -19.83
C CYS A 717 4.91 15.95 -20.51
N SER A 718 3.94 16.02 -21.44
CA SER A 718 3.61 17.27 -22.15
C SER A 718 2.52 18.12 -21.47
N SER A 719 2.65 18.35 -20.15
CA SER A 719 2.10 19.59 -19.58
C SER A 719 3.03 20.10 -18.49
N GLN A 720 3.78 21.16 -18.79
CA GLN A 720 4.63 21.87 -17.83
C GLN A 720 3.86 22.50 -16.65
N LYS A 721 2.54 22.27 -16.54
CA LYS A 721 1.70 22.75 -15.43
C LYS A 721 1.14 21.66 -14.51
N GLN A 722 1.42 20.38 -14.75
CA GLN A 722 1.00 19.30 -13.84
C GLN A 722 2.18 18.39 -13.47
N ARG A 723 2.64 18.50 -12.22
CA ARG A 723 3.69 17.64 -11.66
C ARG A 723 3.05 16.34 -11.16
N GLY A 724 3.33 15.21 -11.82
CA GLY A 724 3.04 13.85 -11.34
C GLY A 724 2.42 12.92 -12.40
N ALA A 725 2.65 11.61 -12.30
CA ALA A 725 2.10 10.61 -13.24
C ALA A 725 0.57 10.43 -13.10
N PHE A 726 -0.01 10.96 -12.03
CA PHE A 726 -1.45 11.00 -11.79
C PHE A 726 -2.07 12.21 -12.50
N CYS A 727 -1.93 12.26 -13.82
CA CYS A 727 -2.34 13.38 -14.67
C CYS A 727 -3.80 13.77 -14.44
N LYS A 728 -4.07 15.08 -14.24
CA LYS A 728 -5.41 15.67 -14.29
C LYS A 728 -5.78 15.91 -15.75
N GLN A 729 -6.86 15.29 -16.23
CA GLN A 729 -7.44 15.71 -17.51
C GLN A 729 -7.89 17.18 -17.37
N GLY A 730 -7.27 18.07 -18.14
CA GLY A 730 -7.74 19.43 -18.35
C GLY A 730 -8.59 19.46 -19.61
N HIS A 731 -9.76 20.10 -19.54
CA HIS A 731 -10.54 20.48 -20.72
C HIS A 731 -9.68 21.36 -21.63
N PHE A 732 -9.46 20.93 -22.87
CA PHE A 732 -8.91 21.78 -23.92
C PHE A 732 -10.05 22.65 -24.46
N ARG A 733 -10.01 23.95 -24.17
CA ARG A 733 -10.56 24.98 -25.06
C ARG A 733 -9.36 25.57 -25.79
N ASP A 734 -9.43 25.58 -27.11
CA ASP A 734 -8.51 26.32 -27.97
C ASP A 734 -8.57 27.80 -27.61
N SER A 735 -7.49 28.30 -27.01
CA SER A 735 -7.15 29.71 -27.06
C SER A 735 -5.67 29.74 -27.38
N GLY A 736 -5.37 29.96 -28.66
CA GLY A 736 -4.03 30.23 -29.13
C GLY A 736 -3.48 31.46 -28.43
N GLU A 737 -2.38 31.27 -27.72
CA GLU A 737 -1.31 32.24 -27.50
C GLU A 737 -0.18 31.49 -26.78
N ILE A 738 0.87 31.17 -27.53
CA ILE A 738 2.10 30.55 -27.04
C ILE A 738 3.09 31.70 -26.80
N PRO A 739 3.63 31.90 -25.59
CA PRO A 739 4.87 32.63 -25.44
C PRO A 739 6.00 31.71 -25.92
N VAL A 740 6.55 32.04 -27.08
CA VAL A 740 7.76 31.41 -27.60
C VAL A 740 8.90 31.87 -26.70
N ASP A 741 9.39 30.98 -25.84
CA ASP A 741 10.76 31.10 -25.36
C ASP A 741 11.32 29.74 -24.93
N TRP A 742 12.46 29.42 -25.55
CA TRP A 742 13.46 28.40 -25.18
C TRP A 742 13.23 26.96 -25.64
N ALA A 743 13.57 26.73 -26.91
CA ALA A 743 14.26 25.50 -27.32
C ALA A 743 15.32 25.83 -28.38
N CYS A 744 16.60 25.71 -28.02
CA CYS A 744 17.66 25.11 -28.84
C CYS A 744 19.03 25.23 -28.15
N GLY A 745 19.82 24.16 -28.20
CA GLY A 745 21.27 24.22 -28.03
C GLY A 745 21.83 23.45 -26.84
N GLY A 746 22.33 22.24 -27.10
CA GLY A 746 23.15 21.51 -26.14
C GLY A 746 24.44 22.26 -25.82
N LYS A 747 24.68 22.54 -24.53
CA LYS A 747 26.02 22.75 -23.96
C LYS A 747 26.04 22.10 -22.57
N LYS A 748 26.95 21.14 -22.37
CA LYS A 748 27.27 20.58 -21.05
C LYS A 748 27.95 21.69 -20.25
N ILE A 749 27.25 22.26 -19.28
CA ILE A 749 27.84 23.14 -18.26
C ILE A 749 28.28 22.26 -17.10
N LEU A 750 29.59 22.26 -16.80
CA LEU A 750 30.11 21.73 -15.55
C LEU A 750 29.55 22.56 -14.39
N PRO A 751 28.86 21.96 -13.40
CA PRO A 751 28.33 22.74 -12.29
C PRO A 751 29.48 23.19 -11.39
N VAL A 752 29.48 24.49 -11.07
CA VAL A 752 30.41 25.22 -10.17
C VAL A 752 30.57 24.54 -8.79
N SER A 753 29.70 23.58 -8.44
CA SER A 753 29.81 22.74 -7.24
C SER A 753 31.01 21.76 -7.25
N VAL A 754 31.54 21.38 -8.42
CA VAL A 754 32.73 20.50 -8.50
C VAL A 754 34.02 21.28 -8.19
N LEU A 755 34.09 22.55 -8.58
CA LEU A 755 35.22 23.43 -8.26
C LEU A 755 35.31 23.77 -6.77
N LYS A 756 34.16 23.90 -6.08
CA LYS A 756 34.16 24.15 -4.63
C LYS A 756 34.63 22.95 -3.80
N LEU A 757 34.44 21.73 -4.30
CA LEU A 757 34.84 20.49 -3.61
C LEU A 757 36.34 20.18 -3.77
N ALA A 758 36.94 20.59 -4.89
CA ALA A 758 38.39 20.44 -5.14
C ALA A 758 39.22 21.43 -4.31
N VAL A 759 38.75 22.67 -4.15
CA VAL A 759 39.42 23.69 -3.34
C VAL A 759 39.28 23.43 -1.83
N SER A 760 38.16 22.86 -1.37
CA SER A 760 37.93 22.60 0.06
C SER A 760 38.65 21.35 0.61
N LYS A 761 39.40 20.61 -0.22
CA LYS A 761 40.13 19.40 0.17
C LYS A 761 41.64 19.45 -0.09
N GLY A 762 42.20 20.62 -0.39
CA GLY A 762 43.66 20.83 -0.40
C GLY A 762 44.42 20.11 -1.53
N ALA A 763 43.77 19.73 -2.62
CA ALA A 763 44.39 19.01 -3.72
C ALA A 763 44.69 19.91 -4.93
N VAL A 764 45.57 20.92 -4.78
CA VAL A 764 46.29 21.50 -5.94
C VAL A 764 47.63 22.11 -5.46
N SER A 765 48.69 21.30 -5.45
CA SER A 765 50.08 21.77 -5.42
C SER A 765 50.96 21.09 -6.48
N ASP A 766 50.35 20.35 -7.41
CA ASP A 766 51.07 19.65 -8.48
C ASP A 766 51.01 20.44 -9.81
N PRO A 767 52.14 20.98 -10.30
CA PRO A 767 52.23 21.70 -11.57
C PRO A 767 51.87 20.85 -12.81
N GLN A 768 51.96 19.51 -12.73
CA GLN A 768 51.65 18.62 -13.86
C GLN A 768 50.15 18.47 -14.10
N ILE A 769 49.33 18.60 -13.05
CA ILE A 769 47.86 18.56 -13.15
C ILE A 769 47.34 19.86 -13.77
N LEU A 770 47.94 21.01 -13.44
CA LEU A 770 47.65 22.31 -14.06
C LEU A 770 48.03 22.35 -15.55
N GLN A 771 49.19 21.80 -15.93
CA GLN A 771 49.59 21.70 -17.35
C GLN A 771 48.76 20.70 -18.16
N SER A 772 48.17 19.69 -17.52
CA SER A 772 47.24 18.76 -18.18
C SER A 772 45.87 19.39 -18.39
N PHE A 773 45.45 20.25 -17.45
CA PHE A 773 44.22 21.04 -17.56
C PHE A 773 44.33 22.13 -18.66
N GLU A 774 45.46 22.83 -18.76
CA GLU A 774 45.71 23.79 -19.86
C GLU A 774 45.75 23.13 -21.25
N ARG A 775 46.31 21.92 -21.36
CA ARG A 775 46.31 21.15 -22.62
C ARG A 775 44.91 20.69 -23.02
N ALA A 776 44.07 20.30 -22.07
CA ALA A 776 42.68 19.91 -22.32
C ALA A 776 41.79 21.11 -22.72
N CYS A 777 42.10 22.32 -22.25
CA CYS A 777 41.39 23.53 -22.69
C CYS A 777 41.85 24.03 -24.07
N ARG A 778 43.11 23.81 -24.47
CA ARG A 778 43.61 24.22 -25.80
C ARG A 778 43.13 23.33 -26.94
N SER A 779 42.75 22.07 -26.70
CA SER A 779 42.22 21.16 -27.73
C SER A 779 40.74 21.37 -28.08
N TYR A 780 40.05 22.30 -27.39
CA TYR A 780 38.62 22.56 -27.57
C TYR A 780 38.29 23.90 -28.25
N CYS A 781 39.27 24.58 -28.84
CA CYS A 781 39.06 25.81 -29.61
C CYS A 781 39.79 25.73 -30.97
N TYR A 782 39.02 25.92 -32.06
CA TYR A 782 39.31 25.76 -33.51
C TYR A 782 39.08 24.32 -34.05
N GLU A 783 38.30 24.04 -35.11
CA GLU A 783 37.86 24.82 -36.29
C GLU A 783 36.38 24.56 -36.68
N MET A 784 35.70 25.52 -37.33
CA MET A 784 34.49 25.29 -38.13
C MET A 784 34.82 25.54 -39.62
N PRO A 785 34.30 24.77 -40.60
CA PRO A 785 34.60 24.97 -42.02
C PRO A 785 33.83 26.15 -42.61
N LYS A 786 34.48 26.89 -43.52
CA LYS A 786 33.87 27.92 -44.37
C LYS A 786 33.13 27.27 -45.54
N CYS A 787 31.89 27.66 -45.80
CA CYS A 787 31.22 27.38 -47.07
C CYS A 787 31.55 28.49 -48.08
N ASP A 788 32.11 28.09 -49.23
CA ASP A 788 32.48 28.96 -50.35
C ASP A 788 31.36 28.94 -51.42
N PHE A 789 31.04 30.10 -52.01
CA PHE A 789 29.87 30.33 -52.87
C PHE A 789 30.24 30.64 -54.33
N SER A 790 31.26 29.99 -54.88
CA SER A 790 31.64 30.19 -56.29
C SER A 790 32.02 28.90 -57.02
N ASP A 791 31.05 28.03 -57.34
CA ASP A 791 31.15 27.10 -58.47
C ASP A 791 29.76 26.55 -58.87
N PRO A 792 29.28 26.73 -60.12
CA PRO A 792 27.96 26.30 -60.55
C PRO A 792 27.92 24.91 -61.21
N TYR A 793 28.66 23.86 -60.81
CA TYR A 793 28.37 22.50 -61.33
C TYR A 793 28.68 21.31 -60.36
N ARG A 794 27.61 20.57 -60.01
CA ARG A 794 27.47 19.16 -59.52
C ARG A 794 27.12 18.88 -58.04
N ARG A 795 26.15 17.95 -57.92
CA ARG A 795 25.38 17.40 -56.78
C ARG A 795 26.25 16.37 -56.00
N THR A 796 26.06 16.02 -54.72
CA THR A 796 24.89 15.37 -54.07
C THR A 796 25.12 15.17 -52.55
N ASP A 797 24.49 15.95 -51.68
CA ASP A 797 24.18 15.58 -50.28
C ASP A 797 23.58 16.78 -49.52
N GLY A 798 22.30 16.67 -49.18
CA GLY A 798 21.51 17.74 -48.59
C GLY A 798 21.84 17.99 -47.12
N GLN A 799 22.72 18.95 -46.86
CA GLN A 799 22.76 19.71 -45.60
C GLN A 799 23.05 21.18 -45.88
N CYS A 800 22.03 21.90 -46.34
CA CYS A 800 21.84 23.35 -46.20
C CYS A 800 20.57 23.69 -46.98
N ASN A 801 19.39 23.62 -46.35
CA ASN A 801 18.23 24.42 -46.76
C ASN A 801 17.15 24.36 -45.68
N ASN A 802 16.77 25.53 -45.23
CA ASN A 802 15.51 25.83 -44.56
C ASN A 802 14.86 26.94 -45.38
N PRO A 803 13.56 26.87 -45.70
CA PRO A 803 12.84 28.12 -45.88
C PRO A 803 11.49 28.16 -45.17
N ILE A 804 11.25 29.31 -44.53
CA ILE A 804 9.94 29.84 -44.21
C ILE A 804 9.32 30.42 -45.51
N ASN A 805 8.02 30.21 -45.67
CA ASN A 805 7.11 30.62 -46.75
C ASN A 805 7.23 32.09 -47.19
N PRO A 806 6.92 32.46 -48.46
CA PRO A 806 5.64 33.16 -48.70
C PRO A 806 5.00 33.06 -50.11
N LEU A 807 3.71 33.46 -50.17
CA LEU A 807 2.90 34.03 -51.28
C LEU A 807 1.77 33.18 -51.93
N LEU A 808 0.55 33.68 -51.69
CA LEU A 808 -0.58 33.97 -52.60
C LEU A 808 -1.19 32.86 -53.47
N GLY A 809 -2.51 32.64 -53.30
CA GLY A 809 -3.34 32.05 -54.35
C GLY A 809 -4.70 31.51 -53.93
N SER A 810 -5.73 32.34 -54.11
CA SER A 810 -7.13 31.98 -54.46
C SER A 810 -8.16 31.50 -53.42
N SER A 811 -9.25 32.28 -53.42
CA SER A 811 -10.69 31.96 -53.27
C SER A 811 -11.21 31.36 -51.96
N PHE A 812 -12.00 32.13 -51.21
CA PHE A 812 -13.47 32.05 -51.23
C PHE A 812 -14.11 33.25 -50.50
N THR A 813 -15.04 33.92 -51.16
CA THR A 813 -15.86 35.06 -50.72
C THR A 813 -17.19 34.59 -50.06
N PRO A 814 -17.99 35.51 -49.45
CA PRO A 814 -18.68 35.30 -48.18
C PRO A 814 -20.21 35.13 -48.29
N GLN A 815 -20.87 34.74 -47.19
CA GLN A 815 -22.25 35.14 -46.94
C GLN A 815 -22.50 35.57 -45.49
N GLN A 816 -23.15 36.74 -45.41
CA GLN A 816 -23.62 37.48 -44.24
C GLN A 816 -24.92 36.90 -43.67
N ARG A 817 -25.17 37.15 -42.36
CA ARG A 817 -26.46 37.56 -41.75
C ARG A 817 -26.19 37.93 -40.27
N VAL A 818 -26.13 39.21 -39.88
CA VAL A 818 -27.23 40.11 -39.44
C VAL A 818 -27.95 39.65 -38.14
N VAL A 819 -27.44 40.10 -36.97
CA VAL A 819 -28.04 40.97 -35.89
C VAL A 819 -29.58 40.86 -35.69
N PRO A 820 -30.18 40.82 -34.46
CA PRO A 820 -29.97 41.85 -33.43
C PRO A 820 -29.97 41.53 -31.92
N ASN A 821 -29.46 42.54 -31.21
CA ASN A 821 -29.39 42.80 -29.77
C ASN A 821 -30.74 42.78 -29.03
N ALA A 822 -30.67 42.56 -27.71
CA ALA A 822 -31.48 43.30 -26.73
C ALA A 822 -30.67 43.50 -25.43
N TYR A 823 -30.80 44.71 -24.87
CA TYR A 823 -29.99 45.35 -23.83
C TYR A 823 -30.65 45.28 -22.43
N ASP A 824 -29.90 45.78 -21.43
CA ASP A 824 -30.32 46.37 -20.14
C ASP A 824 -30.48 45.50 -18.87
N ASN A 825 -29.50 45.53 -17.96
CA ASN A 825 -29.41 46.56 -16.90
C ASN A 825 -28.22 46.35 -15.92
N LEU A 826 -27.47 47.44 -15.72
CA LEU A 826 -26.46 47.73 -14.67
C LEU A 826 -27.16 48.27 -13.39
N PRO A 827 -26.52 48.59 -12.23
CA PRO A 827 -25.15 49.12 -11.98
C PRO A 827 -24.42 48.46 -10.78
N GLY A 828 -23.17 48.75 -10.41
CA GLY A 828 -22.13 49.68 -10.83
C GLY A 828 -21.06 49.69 -9.72
N HIS A 829 -19.77 49.86 -10.07
CA HIS A 829 -18.80 50.73 -9.38
C HIS A 829 -17.45 50.65 -10.10
N VAL A 830 -17.02 51.82 -10.55
CA VAL A 830 -15.77 52.17 -11.24
C VAL A 830 -14.82 52.76 -10.20
N VAL A 831 -13.52 52.41 -10.25
CA VAL A 831 -12.40 53.37 -10.12
C VAL A 831 -11.19 52.88 -10.95
N THR A 832 -10.80 53.73 -11.90
CA THR A 832 -9.60 53.83 -12.77
C THR A 832 -8.33 54.23 -11.99
N GLY A 833 -7.06 54.19 -12.43
CA GLY A 833 -6.35 54.01 -13.69
C GLY A 833 -4.83 54.06 -13.38
N LEU A 834 -3.94 53.44 -14.16
CA LEU A 834 -3.14 53.97 -15.31
C LEU A 834 -1.61 53.87 -15.00
N PRO A 835 -0.71 53.88 -16.02
CA PRO A 835 0.40 52.94 -16.17
C PRO A 835 1.79 53.61 -16.24
N VAL A 836 2.87 52.82 -16.28
CA VAL A 836 4.18 53.29 -16.77
C VAL A 836 4.82 52.24 -17.67
N ASP A 837 5.01 52.62 -18.92
CA ASP A 837 5.83 52.01 -19.97
C ASP A 837 7.20 52.72 -19.98
N LEU A 838 8.30 51.98 -20.05
CA LEU A 838 9.58 52.47 -20.56
C LEU A 838 10.35 51.30 -21.22
N ARG A 839 10.27 51.25 -22.55
CA ARG A 839 11.28 50.62 -23.43
C ARG A 839 12.45 51.59 -23.62
N GLY A 840 13.68 51.07 -23.65
CA GLY A 840 14.85 51.84 -24.11
C GLY A 840 16.20 51.12 -24.01
N HIS A 841 16.70 50.71 -25.19
CA HIS A 841 18.10 50.55 -25.62
C HIS A 841 18.94 49.28 -25.36
N ASP A 842 19.77 49.04 -26.38
CA ASP A 842 20.48 47.86 -26.89
C ASP A 842 22.00 47.91 -26.50
N PRO A 843 22.93 47.13 -27.07
CA PRO A 843 23.71 46.12 -26.35
C PRO A 843 25.22 46.46 -26.26
N GLY A 844 25.91 45.81 -25.33
CA GLY A 844 27.37 45.67 -25.37
C GLY A 844 28.12 46.58 -24.40
N GLN A 845 28.66 45.98 -23.36
CA GLN A 845 30.09 46.03 -23.04
C GLN A 845 30.39 45.08 -21.88
N CYS A 846 31.31 44.14 -22.12
CA CYS A 846 32.03 43.44 -21.07
C CYS A 846 32.90 44.47 -20.33
N GLN A 847 32.66 44.68 -19.04
CA GLN A 847 33.69 45.19 -18.15
C GLN A 847 33.83 44.29 -16.92
N VAL A 848 35.02 43.72 -16.83
CA VAL A 848 35.58 43.07 -15.65
C VAL A 848 35.93 44.17 -14.66
N LEU A 849 35.41 44.09 -13.44
CA LEU A 849 35.94 44.85 -12.32
C LEU A 849 36.07 43.95 -11.10
N THR A 850 37.29 43.45 -10.96
CA THR A 850 37.87 42.85 -9.76
C THR A 850 38.07 43.95 -8.71
N PHE A 851 37.71 43.70 -7.45
CA PHE A 851 38.41 44.32 -6.34
C PHE A 851 38.74 43.29 -5.26
N LEU A 852 40.05 43.20 -5.01
CA LEU A 852 40.71 42.49 -3.95
C LEU A 852 40.65 43.28 -2.63
N THR A 853 40.84 42.52 -1.56
CA THR A 853 40.96 42.81 -0.13
C THR A 853 41.90 43.97 0.30
N ASN A 854 41.59 44.63 1.44
CA ASN A 854 42.47 44.69 2.62
C ASN A 854 41.92 45.43 3.88
N HIS A 855 42.09 44.74 5.03
CA HIS A 855 42.46 45.10 6.43
C HIS A 855 42.22 46.47 7.13
N GLY A 856 41.86 46.36 8.44
CA GLY A 856 42.22 47.27 9.58
C GLY A 856 41.13 47.35 10.69
N GLN A 857 41.16 46.56 11.78
CA GLN A 857 41.75 46.77 13.15
C GLN A 857 41.19 47.92 14.03
N PHE A 858 40.76 47.59 15.27
CA PHE A 858 40.86 48.28 16.60
C PHE A 858 40.03 47.47 17.65
N ILE A 859 40.58 46.63 18.55
CA ILE A 859 41.12 46.78 19.94
C ILE A 859 40.11 47.12 21.08
N ASN A 860 40.12 46.21 22.08
CA ASN A 860 39.55 46.02 23.45
C ASN A 860 39.14 47.20 24.37
N HIS A 861 38.20 46.92 25.32
CA HIS A 861 38.46 46.74 26.78
C HIS A 861 37.23 46.33 27.65
N ASP A 862 37.47 45.37 28.57
CA ASP A 862 36.99 45.10 29.96
C ASP A 862 35.49 44.89 30.32
N VAL A 863 35.04 43.74 30.86
CA VAL A 863 35.17 43.12 32.23
C VAL A 863 34.47 43.92 33.35
N ILE A 864 33.48 43.29 34.03
CA ILE A 864 33.32 43.20 35.51
C ILE A 864 32.08 42.35 35.91
N SER A 865 32.30 41.59 36.98
CA SER A 865 31.61 40.58 37.81
C SER A 865 30.15 40.74 38.31
N THR A 866 29.54 39.58 38.66
CA THR A 866 28.48 39.30 39.68
C THR A 866 28.96 39.62 41.13
N PRO A 867 28.22 39.55 42.29
CA PRO A 867 27.20 38.56 42.74
C PRO A 867 26.14 39.01 43.82
N THR A 868 25.50 38.02 44.51
CA THR A 868 24.66 38.00 45.77
C THR A 868 23.12 37.95 45.60
N GLU A 869 22.37 36.88 45.97
CA GLU A 869 21.93 36.35 47.31
C GLU A 869 21.07 37.37 48.11
N THR A 870 19.92 37.13 48.79
CA THR A 870 19.16 35.95 49.29
C THR A 870 17.77 36.42 49.85
N VAL A 871 16.80 35.48 49.98
CA VAL A 871 15.77 35.33 51.08
C VAL A 871 14.48 36.20 51.18
N GLY A 872 13.32 35.51 51.33
CA GLY A 872 12.25 35.80 52.31
C GLY A 872 10.88 36.27 51.78
N THR A 873 9.95 35.39 51.35
CA THR A 873 8.75 34.86 52.09
C THR A 873 7.88 35.83 52.91
N PHE A 874 6.57 35.93 52.61
CA PHE A 874 5.41 35.43 53.40
C PHE A 874 4.06 35.88 52.77
N THR A 875 3.25 34.96 52.21
CA THR A 875 1.91 34.45 52.66
C THR A 875 0.72 35.42 52.53
N SER A 876 -0.53 35.05 52.22
CA SER A 876 -1.36 33.83 52.30
C SER A 876 -2.56 34.01 51.32
N SER A 877 -3.44 33.08 50.97
CA SER A 877 -3.89 31.84 51.60
C SER A 877 -4.54 30.91 50.56
N PHE A 878 -4.23 29.63 50.69
CA PHE A 878 -4.79 28.44 50.03
C PHE A 878 -6.14 28.04 50.64
N PHE A 879 -6.91 27.20 49.93
CA PHE A 879 -7.15 25.81 50.37
C PHE A 879 -7.40 24.92 49.14
N ALA A 880 -6.48 23.97 48.97
CA ALA A 880 -6.71 22.66 48.39
C ALA A 880 -7.30 21.75 49.49
N ASN A 881 -7.49 20.46 49.18
CA ASN A 881 -7.21 19.28 50.01
C ASN A 881 -7.99 18.11 49.38
N ASP A 882 -7.49 16.89 49.23
CA ASP A 882 -6.21 16.23 49.56
C ASP A 882 -6.20 14.92 48.71
N ASP A 883 -5.10 14.43 48.11
CA ASP A 883 -3.91 13.77 48.70
C ASP A 883 -4.23 12.38 49.30
N CYS A 884 -3.45 11.28 49.20
CA CYS A 884 -2.06 10.92 48.85
C CYS A 884 -2.08 9.55 48.11
N GLY A 885 -1.08 8.98 47.42
CA GLY A 885 0.39 9.09 47.47
C GLY A 885 1.01 7.75 47.95
N LEU A 886 2.02 7.20 47.22
CA LEU A 886 3.32 6.67 47.73
C LEU A 886 4.03 5.66 46.79
N LEU A 887 5.23 6.07 46.38
CA LEU A 887 6.55 5.41 46.42
C LEU A 887 6.89 4.07 45.69
N SER A 888 7.93 4.22 44.84
CA SER A 888 9.15 3.41 44.69
C SER A 888 9.07 1.90 44.39
N LYS A 889 9.38 1.55 43.13
CA LYS A 889 10.57 0.76 42.74
C LYS A 889 10.75 0.79 41.23
#